data_AF-A0A150WDB2-F1
#
_entry.id   AF-A0A150WDB2-F1
#
_cell.length_a   1.000
_cell.length_b   1.000
_cell.length_c   1.000
_cell.angle_alpha   90.00
_cell.angle_beta   90.00
_cell.angle_gamma   90.00
#
_symmetry.space_group_name_H-M   'P 1'
#
loop_
_entity.id
_entity.type
_entity.pdbx_description
1 polymer ?
#
loop_
_entity_poly.entity_id
_entity_poly.type
_entity_poly.pdbx_seq_one_letter_code
_entity_poly.pdbx_strand_id
1 'polypeptide(L)'
;MYKAKFIFVLFVFVVKFAVAATPASTGLHLSFEQRLALTYALLAQGESQENKQEILERAKAYFQGVYNKEVEHVKVKNFEEFLRLHKGAWPNTHSVKLDLEILEKQGPRAMKIFEAESPRIQKQIDTYLEWQQEQLKSMAQKQNSGESLDMEKLAGQAMALLQNPEAQKIAENWALQESEALLADRMKELDRVGEKIAQNGFAQQQDKTMRIFMETMFSEYFSRLSPESKKLIVSSYLGGDLLISDMKKFEIMVQNSGPQLQKLLQVVARQADLGPEMLEVFRTLENSVRPVPWVQVEQIVSKEHGNYKFTYFERKALGVGTMAQVHRAKITVDGKRHDVVVRFIKPGIAERVQEDKVILTEVAKILDNNPEFRKTGAPKLTPIIEDITATVTAELSQEDTIRRQQLAKTRYDRTVLMKTPEYKNYIEFNVPRIYESTGESNLMVQEMVIGKKLDKEVALYKEVAPEMKKAVIENMAKLWANEVMFGGGFYHSDLHQGNFMMHVTDPKIRLHILDFGMGGVISESMQRQVMVLGAGTELLNAELIARAFWNLSDKNRNTVNQTQLQSLVAERIRRIHSGAEVNTSLEHWTAFAMDNGIKLPYEFVSLNRGIVIVNKLLADAGSKLTVTSMMKSYAVAHPAMVYQKLVVEEKISRADLIKLGWSEMKSVIFGAKEKVVAPAAGALRCEAIFL
;
A
#
# COMPACT_ATOMS: atom_id res chain seq x y z
N MET A 1 -62.61 25.27 26.09
CA MET A 1 -61.51 25.22 27.08
C MET A 1 -60.54 24.14 26.61
N TYR A 2 -59.23 24.40 26.56
CA TYR A 2 -58.17 23.62 25.86
C TYR A 2 -58.04 23.82 24.34
N LYS A 3 -57.91 25.09 23.91
CA LYS A 3 -57.26 25.53 22.66
C LYS A 3 -57.10 27.05 22.78
N ALA A 4 -55.99 27.54 23.37
CA ALA A 4 -55.61 28.98 23.39
C ALA A 4 -54.32 29.33 24.20
N LYS A 5 -53.60 28.40 24.82
CA LYS A 5 -52.42 28.73 25.65
C LYS A 5 -51.16 27.98 25.22
N PHE A 6 -50.74 28.17 23.96
CA PHE A 6 -49.48 27.61 23.45
C PHE A 6 -48.57 28.65 22.77
N ILE A 7 -48.89 29.95 22.86
CA ILE A 7 -48.19 31.00 22.10
C ILE A 7 -47.41 32.00 22.97
N PHE A 8 -47.42 31.92 24.31
CA PHE A 8 -46.86 33.02 25.10
C PHE A 8 -46.19 32.60 26.41
N VAL A 9 -45.11 31.82 26.35
CA VAL A 9 -44.01 31.93 27.33
C VAL A 9 -42.70 31.53 26.64
N LEU A 10 -42.20 32.44 25.81
CA LEU A 10 -40.78 32.49 25.45
C LEU A 10 -40.33 33.92 25.73
N PHE A 11 -39.79 34.19 26.92
CA PHE A 11 -38.68 35.14 27.09
C PHE A 11 -38.14 35.18 28.54
N VAL A 12 -36.82 34.93 28.65
CA VAL A 12 -35.84 35.31 29.70
C VAL A 12 -35.80 34.52 31.03
N PHE A 13 -34.83 33.60 31.19
CA PHE A 13 -33.60 33.82 31.99
C PHE A 13 -32.53 32.70 31.84
N VAL A 14 -31.43 33.03 31.13
CA VAL A 14 -30.00 32.90 31.53
C VAL A 14 -29.45 31.48 31.84
N VAL A 15 -28.72 30.82 30.91
CA VAL A 15 -27.28 30.94 30.55
C VAL A 15 -26.30 30.22 31.51
N LYS A 16 -25.63 29.21 30.90
CA LYS A 16 -24.28 28.63 31.11
C LYS A 16 -24.11 27.24 31.75
N PHE A 17 -23.38 26.41 30.98
CA PHE A 17 -22.77 25.09 31.24
C PHE A 17 -23.61 23.82 31.04
N ALA A 18 -23.78 23.37 29.79
CA ALA A 18 -22.74 22.55 29.16
C ALA A 18 -22.89 22.68 27.65
N VAL A 19 -21.76 22.69 26.94
CA VAL A 19 -21.71 22.69 25.47
C VAL A 19 -22.40 21.41 24.97
N ALA A 20 -23.70 21.50 24.69
CA ALA A 20 -24.34 20.57 23.79
C ALA A 20 -23.88 21.01 22.40
N ALA A 21 -23.01 20.22 21.79
CA ALA A 21 -22.68 20.33 20.38
C ALA A 21 -23.97 20.65 19.60
N THR A 22 -24.00 21.72 18.80
CA THR A 22 -25.11 21.95 17.89
C THR A 22 -25.26 20.71 17.00
N PRO A 23 -26.47 20.33 16.54
CA PRO A 23 -26.64 19.18 15.65
C PRO A 23 -25.69 19.20 14.45
N ALA A 24 -25.42 20.40 13.91
CA ALA A 24 -24.44 20.63 12.85
C ALA A 24 -23.01 20.18 13.20
N SER A 25 -22.56 20.40 14.44
CA SER A 25 -21.22 19.95 14.89
C SER A 25 -21.12 18.44 15.16
N THR A 26 -22.26 17.72 15.15
CA THR A 26 -22.32 16.26 15.28
C THR A 26 -22.15 15.54 13.93
N GLY A 27 -22.50 16.23 12.84
CA GLY A 27 -22.55 15.66 11.50
C GLY A 27 -23.89 15.00 11.16
N LEU A 28 -24.20 14.94 9.88
CA LEU A 28 -25.40 14.31 9.34
C LEU A 28 -25.10 12.84 9.03
N HIS A 29 -25.54 11.94 9.90
CA HIS A 29 -25.33 10.50 9.74
C HIS A 29 -26.65 9.84 9.37
N LEU A 30 -26.64 8.85 8.49
CA LEU A 30 -27.84 8.06 8.22
C LEU A 30 -28.12 7.07 9.36
N SER A 31 -29.41 6.77 9.58
CA SER A 31 -29.76 5.55 10.31
C SER A 31 -29.30 4.33 9.51
N PHE A 32 -29.13 3.19 10.19
CA PHE A 32 -28.82 1.94 9.52
C PHE A 32 -29.85 1.57 8.44
N GLU A 33 -31.15 1.73 8.72
CA GLU A 33 -32.23 1.40 7.79
C GLU A 33 -32.20 2.30 6.55
N GLN A 34 -31.96 3.60 6.76
CA GLN A 34 -31.76 4.55 5.66
C GLN A 34 -30.57 4.12 4.82
N ARG A 35 -29.40 3.89 5.44
CA ARG A 35 -28.19 3.43 4.75
C ARG A 35 -28.42 2.12 3.99
N LEU A 36 -29.16 1.18 4.57
CA LEU A 36 -29.47 -0.12 3.95
C LEU A 36 -30.29 0.02 2.69
N ALA A 37 -31.36 0.81 2.74
CA ALA A 37 -32.16 1.06 1.56
C ALA A 37 -31.35 1.74 0.45
N LEU A 38 -30.46 2.69 0.80
CA LEU A 38 -29.57 3.32 -0.17
C LEU A 38 -28.55 2.33 -0.75
N THR A 39 -28.08 1.38 0.05
CA THR A 39 -27.14 0.35 -0.38
C THR A 39 -27.81 -0.61 -1.37
N TYR A 40 -29.08 -0.98 -1.16
CA TYR A 40 -29.86 -1.75 -2.14
C TYR A 40 -30.04 -1.00 -3.45
N ALA A 41 -30.41 0.28 -3.40
CA ALA A 41 -30.53 1.12 -4.60
C ALA A 41 -29.18 1.22 -5.35
N LEU A 42 -28.08 1.36 -4.60
CA LEU A 42 -26.73 1.41 -5.15
C LEU A 42 -26.33 0.07 -5.81
N LEU A 43 -26.71 -1.07 -5.22
CA LEU A 43 -26.46 -2.38 -5.82
C LEU A 43 -27.21 -2.53 -7.15
N ALA A 44 -28.50 -2.15 -7.19
CA ALA A 44 -29.37 -2.27 -8.36
C ALA A 44 -28.95 -1.40 -9.57
N GLN A 45 -28.15 -0.37 -9.34
CA GLN A 45 -27.74 0.56 -10.38
C GLN A 45 -26.89 -0.12 -11.48
N GLY A 46 -27.24 0.08 -12.76
CA GLY A 46 -26.46 -0.44 -13.89
C GLY A 46 -26.59 -1.95 -14.09
N GLU A 47 -27.44 -2.62 -13.31
CA GLU A 47 -27.77 -4.03 -13.46
C GLU A 47 -28.81 -4.28 -14.57
N SER A 48 -28.92 -5.52 -15.02
CA SER A 48 -30.00 -5.94 -15.93
C SER A 48 -31.38 -5.75 -15.27
N GLN A 49 -32.44 -5.64 -16.07
CA GLN A 49 -33.81 -5.52 -15.53
C GLN A 49 -34.19 -6.71 -14.65
N GLU A 50 -33.73 -7.91 -15.00
CA GLU A 50 -33.93 -9.13 -14.21
C GLU A 50 -33.21 -9.05 -12.85
N ASN A 51 -31.92 -8.69 -12.85
CA ASN A 51 -31.14 -8.54 -11.62
C ASN A 51 -31.70 -7.43 -10.71
N LYS A 52 -32.17 -6.32 -11.30
CA LYS A 52 -32.82 -5.24 -10.54
C LYS A 52 -34.06 -5.72 -9.82
N GLN A 53 -34.91 -6.50 -10.50
CA GLN A 53 -36.10 -7.07 -9.88
C GLN A 53 -35.72 -7.99 -8.73
N GLU A 54 -34.69 -8.83 -8.91
CA GLU A 54 -34.19 -9.71 -7.83
C GLU A 54 -33.70 -8.90 -6.61
N ILE A 55 -32.92 -7.84 -6.83
CA ILE A 55 -32.42 -6.97 -5.75
C ILE A 55 -33.57 -6.27 -5.03
N LEU A 56 -34.60 -5.83 -5.76
CA LEU A 56 -35.79 -5.21 -5.20
C LEU A 56 -36.59 -6.19 -4.33
N GLU A 57 -36.79 -7.42 -4.79
CA GLU A 57 -37.46 -8.47 -4.01
C GLU A 57 -36.69 -8.81 -2.74
N ARG A 58 -35.35 -8.87 -2.81
CA ARG A 58 -34.49 -9.03 -1.62
C ARG A 58 -34.68 -7.89 -0.62
N ALA A 59 -34.65 -6.65 -1.09
CA ALA A 59 -34.87 -5.48 -0.25
C ALA A 59 -36.25 -5.50 0.41
N LYS A 60 -37.29 -5.83 -0.37
CA LYS A 60 -38.67 -5.96 0.09
C LYS A 60 -38.81 -7.03 1.17
N ALA A 61 -38.24 -8.22 0.95
CA ALA A 61 -38.25 -9.31 1.91
C ALA A 61 -37.57 -8.90 3.23
N TYR A 62 -36.41 -8.23 3.17
CA TYR A 62 -35.71 -7.73 4.35
C TYR A 62 -36.58 -6.73 5.12
N PHE A 63 -37.09 -5.68 4.46
CA PHE A 63 -37.84 -4.64 5.13
C PHE A 63 -39.22 -5.10 5.62
N GLN A 64 -39.91 -5.99 4.92
CA GLN A 64 -41.11 -6.67 5.44
C GLN A 64 -40.81 -7.42 6.75
N GLY A 65 -39.65 -8.09 6.81
CA GLY A 65 -39.17 -8.71 8.03
C GLY A 65 -38.88 -7.73 9.17
N VAL A 66 -38.51 -6.48 8.86
CA VAL A 66 -38.36 -5.40 9.85
C VAL A 66 -39.73 -4.96 10.39
N TYR A 67 -40.74 -4.79 9.52
CA TYR A 67 -42.12 -4.43 9.94
C TYR A 67 -42.78 -5.45 10.84
N ASN A 68 -42.50 -6.72 10.58
CA ASN A 68 -43.10 -7.83 11.33
C ASN A 68 -42.49 -7.99 12.73
N LYS A 69 -41.45 -7.22 13.08
CA LYS A 69 -40.85 -7.22 14.42
C LYS A 69 -41.43 -6.08 15.27
N GLU A 70 -41.66 -6.38 16.54
CA GLU A 70 -42.04 -5.35 17.51
C GLU A 70 -40.95 -4.28 17.63
N VAL A 71 -41.39 -3.03 17.79
CA VAL A 71 -40.49 -1.88 17.94
C VAL A 71 -39.71 -2.03 19.25
N GLU A 72 -38.39 -1.93 19.15
CA GLU A 72 -37.48 -2.06 20.28
C GLU A 72 -37.23 -0.68 20.92
N HIS A 73 -37.56 -0.55 22.21
CA HIS A 73 -37.21 0.64 22.99
C HIS A 73 -35.82 0.46 23.58
N VAL A 74 -34.87 1.27 23.11
CA VAL A 74 -33.44 1.16 23.45
C VAL A 74 -33.06 2.29 24.38
N LYS A 75 -32.73 1.93 25.62
CA LYS A 75 -32.20 2.88 26.61
C LYS A 75 -30.75 3.24 26.28
N VAL A 76 -30.45 4.54 26.23
CA VAL A 76 -29.09 5.07 25.99
C VAL A 76 -28.61 5.94 27.14
N LYS A 77 -27.34 5.80 27.50
CA LYS A 77 -26.71 6.52 28.63
C LYS A 77 -26.29 7.93 28.25
N ASN A 78 -25.93 8.13 26.99
CA ASN A 78 -25.47 9.41 26.46
C ASN A 78 -25.73 9.51 24.94
N PHE A 79 -25.53 10.72 24.41
CA PHE A 79 -25.78 11.01 23.00
C PHE A 79 -24.83 10.28 22.03
N GLU A 80 -23.58 10.00 22.44
CA GLU A 80 -22.62 9.25 21.62
C GLU A 80 -23.05 7.78 21.46
N GLU A 81 -23.58 7.18 22.52
CA GLU A 81 -24.16 5.83 22.48
C GLU A 81 -25.39 5.78 21.56
N PHE A 82 -26.26 6.79 21.60
CA PHE A 82 -27.35 6.95 20.63
C PHE A 82 -26.82 6.97 19.20
N LEU A 83 -25.87 7.86 18.88
CA LEU A 83 -25.33 7.97 17.52
C LEU A 83 -24.71 6.65 17.03
N ARG A 84 -23.98 5.96 17.90
CA ARG A 84 -23.37 4.66 17.57
C ARG A 84 -24.44 3.61 17.25
N LEU A 85 -25.51 3.54 18.03
CA LEU A 85 -26.60 2.58 17.83
C LEU A 85 -27.51 2.96 16.65
N HIS A 86 -27.71 4.26 16.41
CA HIS A 86 -28.47 4.81 15.29
C HIS A 86 -27.84 4.43 13.94
N LYS A 87 -26.51 4.63 13.80
CA LYS A 87 -25.74 4.20 12.62
C LYS A 87 -25.74 2.68 12.45
N GLY A 88 -25.71 1.97 13.58
CA GLY A 88 -25.60 0.51 13.62
C GLY A 88 -24.23 -0.01 13.20
N ALA A 89 -23.96 -1.27 13.53
CA ALA A 89 -22.80 -1.97 13.00
C ALA A 89 -23.01 -2.22 11.51
N TRP A 90 -22.00 -1.94 10.69
CA TRP A 90 -22.05 -2.11 9.25
C TRP A 90 -20.89 -3.00 8.77
N PRO A 91 -21.13 -4.08 8.01
CA PRO A 91 -20.07 -4.84 7.37
C PRO A 91 -19.29 -3.91 6.44
N ASN A 92 -17.95 -3.93 6.50
CA ASN A 92 -17.12 -3.05 5.68
C ASN A 92 -16.21 -3.90 4.81
N THR A 93 -16.83 -4.67 3.92
CA THR A 93 -16.17 -5.72 3.14
C THR A 93 -15.41 -5.21 1.94
N HIS A 94 -15.52 -3.92 1.62
CA HIS A 94 -15.11 -3.32 0.35
C HIS A 94 -15.88 -3.89 -0.86
N SER A 95 -17.08 -4.43 -0.61
CA SER A 95 -18.01 -4.89 -1.63
C SER A 95 -19.43 -4.59 -1.18
N VAL A 96 -20.13 -3.73 -1.94
CA VAL A 96 -21.54 -3.40 -1.68
C VAL A 96 -22.40 -4.66 -1.65
N LYS A 97 -22.17 -5.58 -2.59
CA LYS A 97 -22.88 -6.85 -2.69
C LYS A 97 -22.68 -7.71 -1.44
N LEU A 98 -21.44 -7.88 -1.01
CA LEU A 98 -21.13 -8.75 0.13
C LEU A 98 -21.57 -8.14 1.46
N ASP A 99 -21.50 -6.81 1.59
CA ASP A 99 -22.06 -6.11 2.76
C ASP A 99 -23.56 -6.43 2.90
N LEU A 100 -24.32 -6.36 1.80
CA LEU A 100 -25.74 -6.72 1.79
C LEU A 100 -25.97 -8.19 2.11
N GLU A 101 -25.23 -9.12 1.50
CA GLU A 101 -25.36 -10.55 1.79
C GLU A 101 -25.11 -10.89 3.27
N ILE A 102 -24.16 -10.20 3.92
CA ILE A 102 -23.89 -10.38 5.35
C ILE A 102 -25.06 -9.86 6.19
N LEU A 103 -25.59 -8.68 5.87
CA LEU A 103 -26.73 -8.10 6.57
C LEU A 103 -27.98 -8.96 6.42
N GLU A 104 -28.24 -9.47 5.21
CA GLU A 104 -29.35 -10.39 4.93
C GLU A 104 -29.23 -11.68 5.74
N LYS A 105 -28.03 -12.25 5.87
CA LYS A 105 -27.78 -13.44 6.70
C LYS A 105 -27.96 -13.19 8.20
N GLN A 106 -27.69 -11.97 8.68
CA GLN A 106 -27.99 -11.59 10.07
C GLN A 106 -29.51 -11.47 10.32
N GLY A 107 -30.28 -11.32 9.24
CA GLY A 107 -31.72 -11.19 9.26
C GLY A 107 -32.19 -9.77 9.62
N PRO A 108 -33.49 -9.50 9.41
CA PRO A 108 -34.09 -8.22 9.72
C PRO A 108 -33.98 -7.91 11.22
N ARG A 109 -33.84 -6.63 11.57
CA ARG A 109 -33.78 -6.16 12.96
C ARG A 109 -35.02 -5.32 13.29
N ALA A 110 -35.39 -5.23 14.56
CA ALA A 110 -36.49 -4.38 15.00
C ALA A 110 -36.17 -2.90 14.76
N MET A 111 -37.19 -2.10 14.41
CA MET A 111 -37.06 -0.64 14.45
C MET A 111 -36.81 -0.18 15.88
N LYS A 112 -35.95 0.82 16.05
CA LYS A 112 -35.51 1.28 17.37
C LYS A 112 -36.07 2.65 17.70
N ILE A 113 -36.66 2.78 18.87
CA ILE A 113 -36.96 4.06 19.52
C ILE A 113 -35.93 4.26 20.62
N PHE A 114 -35.25 5.40 20.62
CA PHE A 114 -34.17 5.69 21.57
C PHE A 114 -34.69 6.51 22.74
N GLU A 115 -34.47 6.02 23.96
CA GLU A 115 -34.91 6.65 25.19
C GLU A 115 -33.72 6.91 26.12
N ALA A 116 -33.65 8.09 26.74
CA ALA A 116 -32.63 8.43 27.71
C ALA A 116 -33.25 8.79 29.07
N GLU A 117 -32.69 8.27 30.16
CA GLU A 117 -33.16 8.59 31.52
C GLU A 117 -32.94 10.07 31.89
N SER A 118 -31.98 10.72 31.24
CA SER A 118 -31.74 12.15 31.39
C SER A 118 -32.61 12.95 30.40
N PRO A 119 -33.51 13.84 30.86
CA PRO A 119 -34.32 14.69 29.99
C PRO A 119 -33.48 15.57 29.06
N ARG A 120 -32.26 15.92 29.51
CA ARG A 120 -31.29 16.67 28.71
C ARG A 120 -30.81 15.87 27.51
N ILE A 121 -30.47 14.58 27.71
CA ILE A 121 -30.01 13.70 26.63
C ILE A 121 -31.17 13.36 25.70
N GLN A 122 -32.38 13.11 26.22
CA GLN A 122 -33.56 12.87 25.38
C GLN A 122 -33.81 14.05 24.44
N LYS A 123 -33.81 15.29 24.98
CA LYS A 123 -33.96 16.50 24.17
C LYS A 123 -32.87 16.61 23.09
N GLN A 124 -31.63 16.22 23.37
CA GLN A 124 -30.56 16.21 22.36
C GLN A 124 -30.85 15.22 21.23
N ILE A 125 -31.34 14.02 21.54
CA ILE A 125 -31.73 12.99 20.57
C ILE A 125 -32.85 13.52 19.68
N ASP A 126 -33.93 14.02 20.28
CA ASP A 126 -35.10 14.51 19.54
C ASP A 126 -34.72 15.68 18.63
N THR A 127 -33.95 16.66 19.17
CA THR A 127 -33.44 17.81 18.40
C THR A 127 -32.56 17.35 17.22
N TYR A 128 -31.74 16.30 17.42
CA TYR A 128 -30.90 15.76 16.35
C TYR A 128 -31.73 15.08 15.26
N LEU A 129 -32.71 14.26 15.63
CA LEU A 129 -33.55 13.55 14.66
C LEU A 129 -34.43 14.52 13.84
N GLU A 130 -35.01 15.54 14.49
CA GLU A 130 -35.73 16.62 13.80
C GLU A 130 -34.81 17.36 12.82
N TRP A 131 -33.64 17.79 13.30
CA TRP A 131 -32.65 18.47 12.46
C TRP A 131 -32.16 17.59 11.31
N GLN A 132 -31.86 16.32 11.56
CA GLN A 132 -31.44 15.34 10.55
C GLN A 132 -32.52 15.21 9.49
N GLN A 133 -33.79 15.10 9.90
CA GLN A 133 -34.90 15.02 8.97
C GLN A 133 -35.06 16.32 8.16
N GLU A 134 -34.88 17.49 8.76
CA GLU A 134 -34.89 18.77 8.05
C GLU A 134 -33.71 18.93 7.08
N GLN A 135 -32.50 18.55 7.47
CA GLN A 135 -31.34 18.58 6.58
C GLN A 135 -31.53 17.64 5.41
N LEU A 136 -31.92 16.39 5.71
CA LEU A 136 -32.29 15.44 4.67
C LEU A 136 -33.38 16.03 3.79
N LYS A 137 -34.44 16.65 4.31
CA LYS A 137 -35.52 17.33 3.55
C LYS A 137 -35.11 18.62 2.81
N SER A 138 -33.93 19.16 3.08
CA SER A 138 -33.42 20.36 2.40
C SER A 138 -32.47 20.04 1.25
N MET A 139 -31.92 18.82 1.21
CA MET A 139 -30.91 18.39 0.25
C MET A 139 -31.49 18.06 -1.16
N ALA A 140 -32.61 17.34 -1.32
CA ALA A 140 -33.51 17.30 -2.48
C ALA A 140 -34.32 18.58 -2.72
N GLN A 141 -34.80 19.31 -1.71
CA GLN A 141 -35.63 20.50 -2.01
C GLN A 141 -34.85 21.61 -2.75
N LYS A 142 -33.53 21.71 -2.56
CA LYS A 142 -32.67 22.76 -3.14
C LYS A 142 -32.28 22.58 -4.62
N GLN A 143 -32.71 21.53 -5.32
CA GLN A 143 -32.20 21.22 -6.68
C GLN A 143 -33.27 21.20 -7.79
N ASN A 144 -33.85 22.38 -8.06
CA ASN A 144 -34.41 22.70 -9.39
C ASN A 144 -33.38 23.40 -10.30
N SER A 145 -32.10 23.38 -9.94
CA SER A 145 -30.98 23.83 -10.77
C SER A 145 -29.85 22.82 -10.64
N GLY A 146 -29.60 22.08 -11.72
CA GLY A 146 -28.54 21.08 -11.95
C GLY A 146 -27.59 20.68 -10.80
N GLU A 147 -27.55 19.35 -10.57
CA GLU A 147 -26.33 18.55 -10.30
C GLU A 147 -25.70 18.55 -8.88
N SER A 148 -25.73 17.37 -8.19
CA SER A 148 -25.00 16.87 -6.98
C SER A 148 -25.85 15.98 -6.02
N LEU A 149 -25.38 14.77 -5.65
CA LEU A 149 -25.94 13.66 -4.84
C LEU A 149 -27.29 13.89 -4.12
N ASP A 150 -28.36 13.20 -4.56
CA ASP A 150 -29.72 13.35 -4.02
C ASP A 150 -29.95 12.32 -2.93
N MET A 151 -29.23 12.48 -1.84
CA MET A 151 -29.39 11.65 -0.65
C MET A 151 -30.80 11.79 -0.05
N GLU A 152 -31.56 12.82 -0.41
CA GLU A 152 -32.90 13.12 0.10
C GLU A 152 -34.00 12.34 -0.64
N LYS A 153 -33.98 12.29 -1.97
CA LYS A 153 -34.91 11.48 -2.76
C LYS A 153 -34.70 10.00 -2.44
N LEU A 154 -33.43 9.59 -2.43
CA LEU A 154 -32.97 8.28 -1.99
C LEU A 154 -33.44 7.92 -0.57
N ALA A 155 -33.20 8.77 0.44
CA ALA A 155 -33.58 8.48 1.83
C ALA A 155 -35.08 8.62 2.09
N GLY A 156 -35.76 9.58 1.47
CA GLY A 156 -37.20 9.80 1.59
C GLY A 156 -38.03 8.68 0.96
N GLN A 157 -37.55 8.10 -0.15
CA GLN A 157 -38.23 7.01 -0.86
C GLN A 157 -37.83 5.62 -0.33
N ALA A 158 -36.60 5.48 0.17
CA ALA A 158 -36.24 4.42 1.10
C ALA A 158 -37.17 4.39 2.33
N MET A 159 -37.51 5.57 2.89
CA MET A 159 -38.47 5.69 3.98
C MET A 159 -39.93 5.45 3.52
N ALA A 160 -40.24 5.61 2.24
CA ALA A 160 -41.56 5.25 1.69
C ALA A 160 -41.74 3.72 1.60
N LEU A 161 -40.68 2.96 1.28
CA LEU A 161 -40.65 1.49 1.43
C LEU A 161 -40.95 1.04 2.87
N LEU A 162 -40.68 1.94 3.83
CA LEU A 162 -40.78 1.72 5.26
C LEU A 162 -42.14 2.16 5.89
N GLN A 163 -43.18 2.52 5.15
CA GLN A 163 -44.37 3.11 5.80
C GLN A 163 -45.75 2.56 5.42
N ASN A 164 -45.98 1.93 4.24
CA ASN A 164 -47.28 1.31 3.89
C ASN A 164 -47.23 0.44 2.61
N PRO A 165 -48.06 -0.62 2.44
CA PRO A 165 -48.26 -1.35 1.18
C PRO A 165 -48.60 -0.51 -0.07
N GLU A 166 -49.28 0.64 0.05
CA GLU A 166 -49.51 1.55 -1.09
C GLU A 166 -48.22 2.26 -1.53
N ALA A 167 -47.35 2.58 -0.57
CA ALA A 167 -46.02 3.14 -0.81
C ALA A 167 -45.03 2.11 -1.39
N GLN A 168 -45.22 0.81 -1.11
CA GLN A 168 -44.45 -0.27 -1.75
C GLN A 168 -44.69 -0.33 -3.26
N LYS A 169 -45.92 -0.14 -3.72
CA LYS A 169 -46.28 -0.18 -5.15
C LYS A 169 -45.75 1.02 -5.94
N ILE A 170 -45.68 2.19 -5.29
CA ILE A 170 -45.07 3.41 -5.83
C ILE A 170 -43.53 3.28 -5.83
N ALA A 171 -42.96 2.66 -4.78
CA ALA A 171 -41.54 2.37 -4.68
C ALA A 171 -41.05 1.31 -5.69
N GLU A 172 -41.88 0.34 -6.07
CA GLU A 172 -41.59 -0.64 -7.13
C GLU A 172 -41.37 0.05 -8.49
N ASN A 173 -42.27 0.93 -8.91
CA ASN A 173 -42.11 1.68 -10.18
C ASN A 173 -40.95 2.70 -10.11
N TRP A 174 -40.66 3.25 -8.92
CA TRP A 174 -39.57 4.18 -8.71
C TRP A 174 -38.18 3.51 -8.70
N ALA A 175 -38.04 2.36 -8.02
CA ALA A 175 -36.77 1.67 -7.83
C ALA A 175 -36.15 1.15 -9.14
N LEU A 176 -36.98 0.89 -10.15
CA LEU A 176 -36.55 0.36 -11.46
C LEU A 176 -36.17 1.42 -12.50
N GLN A 177 -36.69 2.65 -12.43
CA GLN A 177 -36.48 3.66 -13.47
C GLN A 177 -35.87 5.00 -12.99
N GLU A 178 -36.21 5.48 -11.79
CA GLU A 178 -35.71 6.78 -11.31
C GLU A 178 -34.41 6.67 -10.50
N SER A 179 -34.16 5.52 -9.85
CA SER A 179 -32.91 5.25 -9.12
C SER A 179 -31.68 5.31 -10.05
N GLU A 180 -31.84 4.91 -11.31
CA GLU A 180 -30.76 4.87 -12.30
C GLU A 180 -30.31 6.26 -12.74
N ALA A 181 -31.26 7.12 -13.11
CA ALA A 181 -30.96 8.48 -13.56
C ALA A 181 -30.34 9.31 -12.43
N LEU A 182 -30.85 9.13 -11.21
CA LEU A 182 -30.35 9.78 -10.01
C LEU A 182 -28.90 9.34 -9.74
N LEU A 183 -28.67 8.03 -9.56
CA LEU A 183 -27.35 7.52 -9.22
C LEU A 183 -26.32 7.72 -10.35
N ALA A 184 -26.74 7.74 -11.62
CA ALA A 184 -25.86 8.07 -12.74
C ALA A 184 -25.40 9.53 -12.72
N ASP A 185 -26.29 10.47 -12.42
CA ASP A 185 -25.93 11.89 -12.22
C ASP A 185 -25.01 12.07 -10.99
N ARG A 186 -25.14 11.20 -10.00
CA ARG A 186 -24.40 11.25 -8.74
C ARG A 186 -23.00 10.66 -8.85
N MET A 187 -22.84 9.59 -9.62
CA MET A 187 -21.52 9.12 -10.03
C MET A 187 -20.76 10.18 -10.82
N LYS A 188 -21.44 11.03 -11.61
CA LYS A 188 -20.81 12.19 -12.25
C LYS A 188 -20.38 13.27 -11.26
N GLU A 189 -21.04 13.39 -10.11
CA GLU A 189 -20.57 14.32 -9.07
C GLU A 189 -19.22 13.89 -8.47
N LEU A 190 -18.97 12.59 -8.31
CA LEU A 190 -17.64 12.10 -7.90
C LEU A 190 -16.57 12.55 -8.90
N ASP A 191 -16.88 12.52 -10.19
CA ASP A 191 -15.98 13.00 -11.25
C ASP A 191 -15.73 14.51 -11.07
N ARG A 192 -16.78 15.28 -10.74
CA ARG A 192 -16.70 16.72 -10.44
C ARG A 192 -15.99 17.06 -9.15
N VAL A 193 -16.01 16.22 -8.11
CA VAL A 193 -15.23 16.45 -6.89
C VAL A 193 -13.74 16.42 -7.22
N GLY A 194 -13.31 15.46 -8.05
CA GLY A 194 -11.95 15.44 -8.59
C GLY A 194 -11.59 16.74 -9.31
N GLU A 195 -12.48 17.25 -10.17
CA GLU A 195 -12.30 18.51 -10.89
C GLU A 195 -12.34 19.76 -9.99
N LYS A 196 -13.19 19.79 -8.95
CA LYS A 196 -13.30 20.92 -8.01
C LYS A 196 -12.08 21.02 -7.12
N ILE A 197 -11.54 19.89 -6.66
CA ILE A 197 -10.28 19.86 -5.91
C ILE A 197 -9.12 20.21 -6.83
N ALA A 198 -9.15 19.75 -8.08
CA ALA A 198 -8.23 20.18 -9.11
C ALA A 198 -8.18 21.71 -9.23
N GLN A 199 -9.34 22.33 -9.43
CA GLN A 199 -9.46 23.77 -9.70
C GLN A 199 -9.30 24.67 -8.48
N ASN A 200 -9.67 24.23 -7.27
CA ASN A 200 -9.70 25.08 -6.08
C ASN A 200 -8.70 24.64 -4.98
N GLY A 201 -8.48 23.34 -4.84
CA GLY A 201 -7.57 22.76 -3.84
C GLY A 201 -6.11 22.82 -4.25
N PHE A 202 -5.80 22.58 -5.53
CA PHE A 202 -4.42 22.70 -6.07
C PHE A 202 -4.09 24.08 -6.63
N ALA A 203 -5.05 25.01 -6.68
CA ALA A 203 -4.81 26.37 -7.16
C ALA A 203 -3.78 27.16 -6.34
N GLN A 204 -3.66 26.85 -5.04
CA GLN A 204 -2.67 27.47 -4.14
C GLN A 204 -1.29 26.78 -4.20
N GLN A 205 -1.16 25.67 -4.93
CA GLN A 205 0.11 24.98 -5.09
C GLN A 205 1.06 25.82 -5.94
N GLN A 206 2.18 26.23 -5.34
CA GLN A 206 3.18 27.09 -6.02
C GLN A 206 3.89 26.34 -7.16
N ASP A 207 4.05 25.02 -7.02
CA ASP A 207 4.65 24.19 -8.07
C ASP A 207 3.65 23.92 -9.20
N LYS A 208 3.84 24.62 -10.32
CA LYS A 208 3.06 24.45 -11.57
C LYS A 208 3.06 23.00 -12.06
N THR A 209 4.15 22.27 -11.88
CA THR A 209 4.29 20.86 -12.28
C THR A 209 3.33 19.99 -11.49
N MET A 210 3.39 20.12 -10.18
CA MET A 210 2.55 19.34 -9.27
C MET A 210 1.08 19.67 -9.45
N ARG A 211 0.75 20.93 -9.71
CA ARG A 211 -0.63 21.33 -10.02
C ARG A 211 -1.16 20.60 -11.26
N ILE A 212 -0.46 20.71 -12.40
CA ILE A 212 -0.89 20.04 -13.65
C ILE A 212 -1.01 18.52 -13.45
N PHE A 213 -0.04 17.92 -12.76
CA PHE A 213 -0.05 16.51 -12.40
C PHE A 213 -1.31 16.16 -11.63
N MET A 214 -1.54 16.77 -10.47
CA MET A 214 -2.65 16.42 -9.58
C MET A 214 -4.01 16.67 -10.23
N GLU A 215 -4.18 17.79 -10.93
CA GLU A 215 -5.41 18.13 -11.64
C GLU A 215 -5.77 17.06 -12.68
N THR A 216 -4.81 16.72 -13.55
CA THR A 216 -5.04 15.73 -14.61
C THR A 216 -5.20 14.33 -14.03
N MET A 217 -4.34 13.95 -13.07
CA MET A 217 -4.34 12.61 -12.48
C MET A 217 -5.69 12.26 -11.84
N PHE A 218 -6.24 13.13 -10.99
CA PHE A 218 -7.48 12.80 -10.30
C PHE A 218 -8.72 12.94 -11.18
N SER A 219 -8.77 13.96 -12.04
CA SER A 219 -9.88 14.12 -12.99
C SER A 219 -9.98 12.90 -13.92
N GLU A 220 -8.87 12.48 -14.53
CA GLU A 220 -8.86 11.33 -15.43
C GLU A 220 -9.01 9.99 -14.69
N TYR A 221 -8.41 9.84 -13.50
CA TYR A 221 -8.50 8.58 -12.77
C TYR A 221 -9.92 8.28 -12.29
N PHE A 222 -10.55 9.23 -11.59
CA PHE A 222 -11.87 8.99 -11.00
C PHE A 222 -12.98 8.92 -12.06
N SER A 223 -12.89 9.71 -13.14
CA SER A 223 -13.86 9.65 -14.24
C SER A 223 -13.90 8.29 -14.93
N ARG A 224 -12.75 7.60 -15.02
CA ARG A 224 -12.59 6.30 -15.70
C ARG A 224 -12.81 5.07 -14.82
N LEU A 225 -13.10 5.24 -13.52
CA LEU A 225 -13.43 4.11 -12.65
C LEU A 225 -14.70 3.40 -13.13
N SER A 226 -14.70 2.08 -13.00
CA SER A 226 -15.84 1.20 -13.20
C SER A 226 -17.00 1.58 -12.28
N PRO A 227 -18.24 1.21 -12.67
CA PRO A 227 -19.39 1.39 -11.81
C PRO A 227 -19.21 0.78 -10.41
N GLU A 228 -18.64 -0.41 -10.31
CA GLU A 228 -18.41 -1.14 -9.06
C GLU A 228 -17.46 -0.37 -8.13
N SER A 229 -16.37 0.16 -8.68
CA SER A 229 -15.41 0.98 -7.93
C SER A 229 -16.02 2.31 -7.48
N LYS A 230 -16.83 2.96 -8.32
CA LYS A 230 -17.58 4.17 -7.94
C LYS A 230 -18.62 3.87 -6.86
N LYS A 231 -19.37 2.76 -6.96
CA LYS A 231 -20.32 2.30 -5.94
C LYS A 231 -19.63 2.11 -4.58
N LEU A 232 -18.42 1.54 -4.55
CA LEU A 232 -17.65 1.39 -3.31
C LEU A 232 -17.32 2.74 -2.65
N ILE A 233 -16.91 3.73 -3.44
CA ILE A 233 -16.63 5.10 -2.95
C ILE A 233 -17.91 5.72 -2.37
N VAL A 234 -19.03 5.63 -3.09
CA VAL A 234 -20.33 6.14 -2.61
C VAL A 234 -20.74 5.43 -1.32
N SER A 235 -20.66 4.10 -1.24
CA SER A 235 -20.98 3.34 -0.04
C SER A 235 -20.16 3.77 1.19
N SER A 236 -18.88 4.10 0.99
CA SER A 236 -18.03 4.67 2.04
C SER A 236 -18.51 6.05 2.51
N TYR A 237 -19.03 6.89 1.60
CA TYR A 237 -19.65 8.17 1.94
C TYR A 237 -20.93 7.99 2.77
N LEU A 238 -21.81 7.05 2.37
CA LEU A 238 -23.07 6.75 3.08
C LEU A 238 -22.85 6.30 4.53
N GLY A 239 -21.66 5.77 4.84
CA GLY A 239 -21.31 5.33 6.19
C GLY A 239 -20.73 6.42 7.10
N GLY A 240 -20.48 7.61 6.57
CA GLY A 240 -19.87 8.74 7.28
C GLY A 240 -20.83 9.89 7.54
N ASP A 241 -20.23 11.04 7.87
CA ASP A 241 -20.94 12.32 7.89
C ASP A 241 -21.19 12.78 6.45
N LEU A 242 -22.43 13.11 6.12
CA LEU A 242 -22.85 13.60 4.81
C LEU A 242 -22.62 15.10 4.63
N LEU A 243 -22.33 15.85 5.69
CA LEU A 243 -22.04 17.28 5.64
C LEU A 243 -20.53 17.55 5.76
N ILE A 244 -19.75 16.88 4.91
CA ILE A 244 -18.30 16.99 4.89
C ILE A 244 -17.80 17.92 3.78
N SER A 245 -16.65 18.56 4.03
CA SER A 245 -15.98 19.42 3.05
C SER A 245 -15.54 18.62 1.82
N ASP A 246 -15.34 19.31 0.70
CA ASP A 246 -14.84 18.67 -0.53
C ASP A 246 -13.46 18.03 -0.32
N MET A 247 -12.60 18.61 0.54
CA MET A 247 -11.32 17.99 0.92
C MET A 247 -11.50 16.66 1.66
N LYS A 248 -12.51 16.57 2.54
CA LYS A 248 -12.79 15.31 3.23
C LYS A 248 -13.42 14.28 2.29
N LYS A 249 -14.23 14.70 1.31
CA LYS A 249 -14.70 13.82 0.22
C LYS A 249 -13.53 13.28 -0.58
N PHE A 250 -12.58 14.14 -0.93
CA PHE A 250 -11.37 13.75 -1.63
C PHE A 250 -10.51 12.76 -0.84
N GLU A 251 -10.37 12.95 0.47
CA GLU A 251 -9.71 11.98 1.34
C GLU A 251 -10.37 10.59 1.25
N ILE A 252 -11.71 10.52 1.28
CA ILE A 252 -12.45 9.26 1.12
C ILE A 252 -12.23 8.66 -0.26
N MET A 253 -12.23 9.47 -1.32
CA MET A 253 -11.97 9.01 -2.69
C MET A 253 -10.56 8.42 -2.83
N VAL A 254 -9.55 9.10 -2.27
CA VAL A 254 -8.15 8.64 -2.28
C VAL A 254 -7.97 7.38 -1.43
N GLN A 255 -8.63 7.27 -0.27
CA GLN A 255 -8.62 6.04 0.55
C GLN A 255 -9.23 4.82 -0.16
N ASN A 256 -10.21 5.06 -1.03
CA ASN A 256 -10.88 4.02 -1.83
C ASN A 256 -10.32 3.94 -3.27
N SER A 257 -9.16 4.57 -3.52
CA SER A 257 -8.40 4.37 -4.76
C SER A 257 -7.71 3.01 -4.76
N GLY A 258 -7.36 2.52 -5.94
CA GLY A 258 -6.68 1.25 -6.08
C GLY A 258 -5.19 1.33 -5.71
N PRO A 259 -4.55 0.18 -5.48
CA PRO A 259 -3.22 0.11 -4.89
C PRO A 259 -2.13 0.76 -5.75
N GLN A 260 -2.29 0.84 -7.07
CA GLN A 260 -1.28 1.48 -7.93
C GLN A 260 -1.32 2.99 -7.78
N LEU A 261 -2.51 3.60 -7.73
CA LEU A 261 -2.63 5.03 -7.46
C LEU A 261 -2.11 5.34 -6.05
N GLN A 262 -2.44 4.52 -5.05
CA GLN A 262 -1.91 4.70 -3.69
C GLN A 262 -0.38 4.70 -3.63
N LYS A 263 0.29 3.76 -4.32
CA LYS A 263 1.75 3.72 -4.41
C LYS A 263 2.32 4.92 -5.17
N LEU A 264 1.69 5.33 -6.26
CA LEU A 264 2.10 6.53 -7.00
C LEU A 264 2.06 7.77 -6.10
N LEU A 265 0.97 7.95 -5.35
CA LEU A 265 0.80 9.07 -4.43
C LEU A 265 1.84 9.05 -3.30
N GLN A 266 2.24 7.86 -2.82
CA GLN A 266 3.35 7.74 -1.85
C GLN A 266 4.70 8.18 -2.43
N VAL A 267 4.97 7.88 -3.71
CA VAL A 267 6.21 8.34 -4.38
C VAL A 267 6.18 9.85 -4.53
N VAL A 268 5.05 10.41 -5.00
CA VAL A 268 4.88 11.85 -5.20
C VAL A 268 4.96 12.62 -3.89
N ALA A 269 4.29 12.14 -2.84
CA ALA A 269 4.24 12.79 -1.53
C ALA A 269 5.62 12.91 -0.85
N ARG A 270 6.58 12.04 -1.19
CA ARG A 270 7.95 12.09 -0.66
C ARG A 270 8.86 13.07 -1.40
N GLN A 271 8.49 13.47 -2.61
CA GLN A 271 9.31 14.31 -3.48
C GLN A 271 8.77 15.73 -3.61
N ALA A 272 7.47 15.92 -3.38
CA ALA A 272 6.79 17.19 -3.59
C ALA A 272 6.70 18.03 -2.30
N ASP A 273 6.89 19.34 -2.43
CA ASP A 273 6.54 20.31 -1.40
C ASP A 273 5.02 20.56 -1.44
N LEU A 274 4.26 19.69 -0.77
CA LEU A 274 2.80 19.72 -0.75
C LEU A 274 2.30 20.61 0.39
N GLY A 275 1.19 21.32 0.14
CA GLY A 275 0.50 22.07 1.18
C GLY A 275 0.06 21.18 2.36
N PRO A 276 -0.06 21.73 3.59
CA PRO A 276 -0.35 20.96 4.81
C PRO A 276 -1.62 20.10 4.74
N GLU A 277 -2.69 20.58 4.09
CA GLU A 277 -3.95 19.82 3.95
C GLU A 277 -3.77 18.56 3.12
N MET A 278 -2.95 18.62 2.06
CA MET A 278 -2.65 17.48 1.19
C MET A 278 -1.72 16.47 1.85
N LEU A 279 -0.73 16.97 2.61
CA LEU A 279 0.12 16.11 3.44
C LEU A 279 -0.72 15.32 4.44
N GLU A 280 -1.75 15.91 5.04
CA GLU A 280 -2.62 15.20 5.98
C GLU A 280 -3.47 14.13 5.30
N VAL A 281 -4.00 14.39 4.10
CA VAL A 281 -4.71 13.37 3.30
C VAL A 281 -3.79 12.18 3.00
N PHE A 282 -2.56 12.43 2.55
CA PHE A 282 -1.60 11.37 2.23
C PHE A 282 -1.06 10.65 3.47
N ARG A 283 -0.87 11.36 4.58
CA ARG A 283 -0.56 10.74 5.88
C ARG A 283 -1.68 9.83 6.36
N THR A 284 -2.93 10.23 6.13
CA THR A 284 -4.09 9.40 6.48
C THR A 284 -4.15 8.14 5.63
N LEU A 285 -3.81 8.22 4.34
CA LEU A 285 -3.69 7.08 3.44
C LEU A 285 -2.69 6.03 3.96
N GLU A 286 -1.52 6.46 4.44
CA GLU A 286 -0.52 5.54 5.00
C GLU A 286 -0.98 4.85 6.29
N ASN A 287 -1.85 5.51 7.08
CA ASN A 287 -2.25 5.03 8.40
C ASN A 287 -3.60 4.29 8.45
N SER A 288 -4.46 4.44 7.43
CA SER A 288 -5.88 4.07 7.51
C SER A 288 -6.26 2.83 6.69
N VAL A 289 -5.41 1.81 6.72
CA VAL A 289 -5.71 0.57 6.00
C VAL A 289 -6.69 -0.29 6.80
N ARG A 290 -7.90 -0.47 6.24
CA ARG A 290 -8.98 -1.21 6.90
C ARG A 290 -8.77 -2.73 6.81
N PRO A 291 -9.00 -3.48 7.90
CA PRO A 291 -8.95 -4.93 7.88
C PRO A 291 -10.15 -5.52 7.12
N VAL A 292 -9.92 -6.65 6.46
CA VAL A 292 -10.95 -7.55 5.93
C VAL A 292 -11.78 -8.08 7.10
N PRO A 293 -13.12 -7.94 7.07
CA PRO A 293 -14.01 -8.46 8.10
C PRO A 293 -13.84 -9.96 8.35
N TRP A 294 -13.96 -10.40 9.61
CA TRP A 294 -13.73 -11.80 10.01
C TRP A 294 -14.52 -12.82 9.18
N VAL A 295 -15.78 -12.51 8.82
CA VAL A 295 -16.61 -13.40 8.01
C VAL A 295 -15.98 -13.76 6.66
N GLN A 296 -15.27 -12.82 6.03
CA GLN A 296 -14.51 -13.11 4.80
C GLN A 296 -13.25 -13.90 5.11
N VAL A 297 -12.52 -13.54 6.17
CA VAL A 297 -11.33 -14.27 6.59
C VAL A 297 -11.66 -15.74 6.88
N GLU A 298 -12.77 -16.00 7.57
CA GLU A 298 -13.28 -17.33 7.87
C GLU A 298 -13.62 -18.11 6.61
N GLN A 299 -14.21 -17.48 5.60
CA GLN A 299 -14.47 -18.10 4.29
C GLN A 299 -13.20 -18.44 3.52
N ILE A 300 -12.16 -17.59 3.58
CA ILE A 300 -10.87 -17.86 2.95
C ILE A 300 -10.18 -19.03 3.66
N VAL A 301 -10.12 -18.98 5.00
CA VAL A 301 -9.44 -19.98 5.83
C VAL A 301 -10.15 -21.33 5.81
N SER A 302 -11.48 -21.37 5.76
CA SER A 302 -12.25 -22.62 5.72
C SER A 302 -12.07 -23.42 4.42
N LYS A 303 -11.65 -22.76 3.33
CA LYS A 303 -11.31 -23.39 2.06
C LYS A 303 -9.87 -23.90 2.00
N GLU A 304 -9.05 -23.58 3.01
CA GLU A 304 -7.64 -23.99 3.03
C GLU A 304 -7.48 -25.46 3.41
N HIS A 305 -6.71 -26.18 2.61
CA HIS A 305 -6.30 -27.54 2.89
C HIS A 305 -4.81 -27.69 2.60
N GLY A 306 -4.03 -28.19 3.56
CA GLY A 306 -2.59 -28.34 3.42
C GLY A 306 -2.03 -29.56 4.12
N ASN A 307 -0.70 -29.68 4.11
CA ASN A 307 0.02 -30.67 4.94
C ASN A 307 -0.01 -30.31 6.45
N TYR A 308 -0.86 -29.37 6.83
CA TYR A 308 -1.01 -28.82 8.14
C TYR A 308 -2.50 -28.66 8.49
N LYS A 309 -2.81 -28.65 9.80
CA LYS A 309 -4.15 -28.38 10.31
C LYS A 309 -4.13 -27.17 11.23
N PHE A 310 -4.97 -26.18 10.96
CA PHE A 310 -5.18 -25.07 11.89
C PHE A 310 -5.78 -25.58 13.20
N THR A 311 -5.13 -25.26 14.31
CA THR A 311 -5.60 -25.55 15.68
C THR A 311 -6.05 -24.30 16.41
N TYR A 312 -5.63 -23.13 15.92
CA TYR A 312 -6.00 -21.82 16.43
C TYR A 312 -5.81 -20.77 15.33
N PHE A 313 -6.69 -19.78 15.26
CA PHE A 313 -6.58 -18.64 14.36
C PHE A 313 -7.08 -17.37 15.08
N GLU A 314 -6.23 -16.36 15.18
CA GLU A 314 -6.53 -15.09 15.84
C GLU A 314 -7.47 -14.26 14.95
N ARG A 315 -8.64 -13.87 15.49
CA ARG A 315 -9.61 -13.05 14.73
C ARG A 315 -9.08 -11.65 14.43
N LYS A 316 -8.29 -11.10 15.35
CA LYS A 316 -7.64 -9.80 15.17
C LYS A 316 -6.46 -9.94 14.20
N ALA A 317 -6.46 -9.12 13.15
CA ALA A 317 -5.33 -9.06 12.23
C ALA A 317 -4.05 -8.66 12.98
N LEU A 318 -2.95 -9.35 12.67
CA LEU A 318 -1.61 -9.00 13.12
C LEU A 318 -1.10 -7.74 12.39
N GLY A 319 -1.40 -7.64 11.09
CA GLY A 319 -1.02 -6.54 10.24
C GLY A 319 -1.94 -6.43 9.04
N VAL A 320 -2.20 -5.20 8.60
CA VAL A 320 -3.04 -4.90 7.46
C VAL A 320 -2.23 -4.03 6.50
N GLY A 321 -1.87 -4.56 5.35
CA GLY A 321 -1.25 -3.82 4.25
C GLY A 321 -2.28 -3.43 3.20
N THR A 322 -1.90 -2.60 2.24
CA THR A 322 -2.81 -2.14 1.17
C THR A 322 -3.49 -3.31 0.45
N MET A 323 -2.70 -4.32 0.04
CA MET A 323 -3.19 -5.44 -0.77
C MET A 323 -3.38 -6.74 0.02
N ALA A 324 -2.71 -6.89 1.17
CA ALA A 324 -2.68 -8.14 1.92
C ALA A 324 -2.98 -7.93 3.41
N GLN A 325 -3.43 -8.99 4.06
CA GLN A 325 -3.69 -9.02 5.49
C GLN A 325 -3.03 -10.24 6.12
N VAL A 326 -2.52 -10.07 7.34
CA VAL A 326 -1.78 -11.10 8.08
C VAL A 326 -2.47 -11.38 9.41
N HIS A 327 -2.60 -12.65 9.76
CA HIS A 327 -3.12 -13.13 11.04
C HIS A 327 -2.13 -14.02 11.76
N ARG A 328 -2.23 -14.09 13.09
CA ARG A 328 -1.55 -15.13 13.88
C ARG A 328 -2.38 -16.39 13.88
N ALA A 329 -1.75 -17.54 13.76
CA ALA A 329 -2.40 -18.83 13.87
C ALA A 329 -1.45 -19.88 14.46
N LYS A 330 -1.99 -21.05 14.78
CA LYS A 330 -1.22 -22.23 15.15
C LYS A 330 -1.63 -23.40 14.28
N ILE A 331 -0.65 -24.13 13.76
CA ILE A 331 -0.87 -25.31 12.94
C ILE A 331 -0.28 -26.55 13.59
N THR A 332 -0.78 -27.72 13.20
CA THR A 332 -0.15 -29.02 13.47
C THR A 332 0.34 -29.64 12.18
N VAL A 333 1.61 -30.05 12.15
CA VAL A 333 2.27 -30.78 11.04
C VAL A 333 2.93 -32.01 11.64
N ASP A 334 2.61 -33.20 11.14
CA ASP A 334 3.15 -34.48 11.64
C ASP A 334 3.07 -34.62 13.17
N GLY A 335 1.95 -34.17 13.76
CA GLY A 335 1.72 -34.20 15.21
C GLY A 335 2.43 -33.11 16.02
N LYS A 336 3.27 -32.27 15.42
CA LYS A 336 3.95 -31.16 16.09
C LYS A 336 3.23 -29.84 15.87
N ARG A 337 3.11 -29.03 16.94
CA ARG A 337 2.49 -27.70 16.90
C ARG A 337 3.51 -26.64 16.51
N HIS A 338 3.10 -25.72 15.66
CA HIS A 338 3.91 -24.60 15.19
C HIS A 338 3.11 -23.29 15.26
N ASP A 339 3.73 -22.23 15.76
CA ASP A 339 3.20 -20.87 15.63
C ASP A 339 3.50 -20.35 14.23
N VAL A 340 2.48 -19.78 13.59
CA VAL A 340 2.55 -19.31 12.21
C VAL A 340 1.88 -17.95 12.04
N VAL A 341 2.30 -17.27 10.99
CA VAL A 341 1.56 -16.13 10.42
C VAL A 341 0.93 -16.56 9.11
N VAL A 342 -0.33 -16.16 8.92
CA VAL A 342 -1.10 -16.48 7.72
C VAL A 342 -1.36 -15.19 6.97
N ARG A 343 -0.78 -15.06 5.79
CA ARG A 343 -0.98 -13.93 4.87
C ARG A 343 -1.94 -14.33 3.76
N PHE A 344 -2.81 -13.42 3.35
CA PHE A 344 -3.66 -13.56 2.16
C PHE A 344 -3.85 -12.21 1.45
N ILE A 345 -4.07 -12.27 0.14
CA ILE A 345 -4.48 -11.09 -0.65
C ILE A 345 -5.93 -10.76 -0.34
N LYS A 346 -6.24 -9.48 -0.11
CA LYS A 346 -7.59 -9.06 0.21
C LYS A 346 -8.52 -9.34 -0.99
N PRO A 347 -9.76 -9.80 -0.76
CA PRO A 347 -10.73 -10.03 -1.84
C PRO A 347 -10.98 -8.77 -2.68
N GLY A 348 -11.15 -8.94 -3.99
CA GLY A 348 -11.44 -7.85 -4.94
C GLY A 348 -10.23 -7.01 -5.37
N ILE A 349 -9.04 -7.27 -4.80
CA ILE A 349 -7.84 -6.47 -5.09
C ILE A 349 -7.29 -6.76 -6.48
N ALA A 350 -7.33 -8.01 -6.96
CA ALA A 350 -6.79 -8.35 -8.29
C ALA A 350 -7.51 -7.59 -9.41
N GLU A 351 -8.85 -7.53 -9.33
CA GLU A 351 -9.70 -6.77 -10.23
C GLU A 351 -9.36 -5.29 -10.18
N ARG A 352 -9.16 -4.75 -8.96
CA ARG A 352 -8.80 -3.34 -8.78
C ARG A 352 -7.42 -3.00 -9.33
N VAL A 353 -6.44 -3.90 -9.24
CA VAL A 353 -5.12 -3.70 -9.88
C VAL A 353 -5.25 -3.66 -11.40
N GLN A 354 -6.06 -4.55 -11.98
CA GLN A 354 -6.22 -4.61 -13.42
C GLN A 354 -6.94 -3.35 -13.95
N GLU A 355 -7.94 -2.87 -13.22
CA GLU A 355 -8.61 -1.59 -13.49
C GLU A 355 -7.62 -0.42 -13.40
N ASP A 356 -6.88 -0.30 -12.30
CA ASP A 356 -5.88 0.75 -12.12
C ASP A 356 -4.85 0.76 -13.26
N LYS A 357 -4.39 -0.42 -13.68
CA LYS A 357 -3.37 -0.56 -14.74
C LYS A 357 -3.85 0.07 -16.03
N VAL A 358 -5.09 -0.21 -16.43
CA VAL A 358 -5.70 0.34 -17.65
C VAL A 358 -5.83 1.86 -17.52
N ILE A 359 -6.37 2.34 -16.39
CA ILE A 359 -6.61 3.77 -16.18
C ILE A 359 -5.29 4.54 -16.15
N LEU A 360 -4.35 4.17 -15.27
CA LEU A 360 -3.10 4.90 -15.05
C LEU A 360 -2.18 4.89 -16.26
N THR A 361 -2.20 3.82 -17.08
CA THR A 361 -1.44 3.79 -18.33
C THR A 361 -1.94 4.86 -19.31
N GLU A 362 -3.25 5.07 -19.40
CA GLU A 362 -3.82 6.11 -20.26
C GLU A 362 -3.60 7.52 -19.67
N VAL A 363 -3.76 7.69 -18.36
CA VAL A 363 -3.49 8.98 -17.70
C VAL A 363 -2.03 9.39 -17.86
N ALA A 364 -1.09 8.45 -17.74
CA ALA A 364 0.33 8.73 -17.96
C ALA A 364 0.61 9.22 -19.38
N LYS A 365 -0.03 8.63 -20.40
CA LYS A 365 0.09 9.10 -21.79
C LYS A 365 -0.47 10.51 -21.97
N ILE A 366 -1.58 10.85 -21.31
CA ILE A 366 -2.18 12.19 -21.37
C ILE A 366 -1.19 13.22 -20.81
N LEU A 367 -0.62 12.95 -19.64
CA LEU A 367 0.36 13.83 -19.00
C LEU A 367 1.67 13.93 -19.80
N ASP A 368 2.21 12.81 -20.27
CA ASP A 368 3.44 12.79 -21.07
C ASP A 368 3.30 13.54 -22.40
N ASN A 369 2.09 13.58 -22.98
CA ASN A 369 1.81 14.33 -24.20
C ASN A 369 1.41 15.79 -23.94
N ASN A 370 1.03 16.15 -22.72
CA ASN A 370 0.64 17.51 -22.33
C ASN A 370 1.84 18.49 -22.52
N PRO A 371 1.74 19.47 -23.44
CA PRO A 371 2.83 20.40 -23.70
C PRO A 371 3.21 21.25 -22.48
N GLU A 372 2.25 21.64 -21.65
CA GLU A 372 2.51 22.43 -20.44
C GLU A 372 3.22 21.62 -19.36
N PHE A 373 2.86 20.34 -19.22
CA PHE A 373 3.57 19.42 -18.32
C PHE A 373 5.01 19.20 -18.80
N ARG A 374 5.23 18.92 -20.09
CA ARG A 374 6.58 18.73 -20.65
C ARG A 374 7.48 19.96 -20.50
N LYS A 375 6.94 21.18 -20.63
CA LYS A 375 7.69 22.42 -20.44
C LYS A 375 8.28 22.58 -19.03
N THR A 376 7.74 21.88 -18.03
CA THR A 376 8.27 21.93 -16.66
C THR A 376 9.58 21.17 -16.49
N GLY A 377 9.94 20.30 -17.45
CA GLY A 377 11.09 19.40 -17.32
C GLY A 377 10.82 18.18 -16.42
N ALA A 378 9.56 17.94 -16.04
CA ALA A 378 9.18 16.76 -15.27
C ALA A 378 9.55 15.45 -16.01
N PRO A 379 9.94 14.41 -15.27
CA PRO A 379 10.17 13.10 -15.85
C PRO A 379 8.88 12.54 -16.46
N LYS A 380 9.02 11.68 -17.46
CA LYS A 380 7.89 10.97 -18.05
C LYS A 380 7.22 10.07 -17.00
N LEU A 381 5.90 10.07 -16.96
CA LEU A 381 5.12 9.23 -16.07
C LEU A 381 4.95 7.81 -16.58
N THR A 382 4.91 7.59 -17.90
CA THR A 382 4.68 6.23 -18.44
C THR A 382 5.66 5.20 -17.86
N PRO A 383 7.00 5.46 -17.83
CA PRO A 383 7.94 4.52 -17.21
C PRO A 383 7.70 4.30 -15.71
N ILE A 384 7.25 5.33 -14.99
CA ILE A 384 6.95 5.25 -13.55
C ILE A 384 5.72 4.37 -13.32
N ILE A 385 4.66 4.55 -14.12
CA ILE A 385 3.44 3.72 -14.04
C ILE A 385 3.72 2.28 -14.46
N GLU A 386 4.54 2.05 -15.50
CA GLU A 386 4.97 0.69 -15.89
C GLU A 386 5.69 -0.01 -14.72
N ASP A 387 6.58 0.69 -14.03
CA ASP A 387 7.33 0.17 -12.89
C ASP A 387 6.44 -0.11 -11.65
N ILE A 388 5.53 0.82 -11.32
CA ILE A 388 4.53 0.63 -10.26
C ILE A 388 3.62 -0.55 -10.60
N THR A 389 3.18 -0.65 -11.85
CA THR A 389 2.33 -1.75 -12.32
C THR A 389 3.03 -3.08 -12.14
N ALA A 390 4.27 -3.21 -12.62
CA ALA A 390 5.04 -4.44 -12.48
C ALA A 390 5.27 -4.80 -11.01
N THR A 391 5.51 -3.80 -10.15
CA THR A 391 5.70 -4.00 -8.71
C THR A 391 4.42 -4.47 -8.01
N VAL A 392 3.27 -3.84 -8.28
CA VAL A 392 1.98 -4.26 -7.73
C VAL A 392 1.58 -5.64 -8.25
N THR A 393 1.81 -5.94 -9.52
CA THR A 393 1.55 -7.26 -10.09
C THR A 393 2.41 -8.34 -9.44
N ALA A 394 3.70 -8.06 -9.17
CA ALA A 394 4.56 -9.00 -8.46
C ALA A 394 4.07 -9.30 -7.04
N GLU A 395 3.58 -8.28 -6.33
CA GLU A 395 3.03 -8.43 -4.96
C GLU A 395 1.65 -9.12 -4.91
N LEU A 396 0.87 -9.06 -5.99
CA LEU A 396 -0.39 -9.82 -6.10
C LEU A 396 -0.13 -11.33 -6.16
N SER A 397 0.98 -11.74 -6.78
CA SER A 397 1.29 -13.14 -7.01
C SER A 397 1.80 -13.79 -5.72
N GLN A 398 0.87 -14.37 -4.97
CA GLN A 398 1.15 -15.07 -3.72
C GLN A 398 1.97 -16.35 -3.96
N GLU A 399 1.70 -17.06 -5.05
CA GLU A 399 2.47 -18.23 -5.47
C GLU A 399 3.93 -17.86 -5.75
N ASP A 400 4.18 -16.81 -6.53
CA ASP A 400 5.55 -16.37 -6.79
C ASP A 400 6.24 -15.89 -5.51
N THR A 401 5.51 -15.24 -4.61
CA THR A 401 6.03 -14.82 -3.30
C THR A 401 6.48 -16.05 -2.48
N ILE A 402 5.66 -17.11 -2.43
CA ILE A 402 6.01 -18.37 -1.77
C ILE A 402 7.24 -19.00 -2.42
N ARG A 403 7.26 -19.11 -3.75
CA ARG A 403 8.39 -19.70 -4.49
C ARG A 403 9.69 -18.92 -4.27
N ARG A 404 9.63 -17.59 -4.30
CA ARG A 404 10.79 -16.72 -4.02
C ARG A 404 11.28 -16.92 -2.59
N GLN A 405 10.40 -17.01 -1.61
CA GLN A 405 10.80 -17.23 -0.21
C GLN A 405 11.42 -18.61 0.01
N GLN A 406 10.85 -19.66 -0.59
CA GLN A 406 11.43 -21.01 -0.54
C GLN A 406 12.83 -21.04 -1.17
N LEU A 407 13.00 -20.39 -2.33
CA LEU A 407 14.31 -20.25 -2.95
C LEU A 407 15.25 -19.44 -2.04
N ALA A 408 14.81 -18.30 -1.52
CA ALA A 408 15.57 -17.46 -0.62
C ALA A 408 16.06 -18.24 0.60
N LYS A 409 15.26 -19.15 1.15
CA LYS A 409 15.68 -20.02 2.24
C LYS A 409 16.93 -20.83 1.89
N THR A 410 17.02 -21.36 0.68
CA THR A 410 18.22 -22.11 0.25
C THR A 410 19.45 -21.21 0.03
N ARG A 411 19.21 -19.93 -0.31
CA ARG A 411 20.27 -18.96 -0.69
C ARG A 411 20.80 -18.14 0.49
N TYR A 412 19.90 -17.66 1.34
CA TYR A 412 20.20 -16.74 2.43
C TYR A 412 20.29 -17.40 3.80
N ASP A 413 19.80 -18.62 4.02
CA ASP A 413 20.04 -19.33 5.29
C ASP A 413 21.53 -19.66 5.40
N ARG A 414 22.25 -18.79 6.11
CA ARG A 414 23.69 -18.85 6.27
C ARG A 414 24.03 -18.38 7.67
N THR A 415 25.01 -19.06 8.28
CA THR A 415 25.62 -18.61 9.51
C THR A 415 26.99 -18.05 9.18
N VAL A 416 27.20 -16.76 9.46
CA VAL A 416 28.48 -16.11 9.27
C VAL A 416 29.15 -15.95 10.62
N LEU A 417 30.38 -16.47 10.72
CA LEU A 417 31.23 -16.20 11.87
C LEU A 417 31.77 -14.79 11.75
N MET A 418 31.44 -13.94 12.71
CA MET A 418 32.06 -12.63 12.87
C MET A 418 33.25 -12.79 13.82
N LYS A 419 34.45 -12.94 13.26
CA LYS A 419 35.68 -13.06 14.04
C LYS A 419 36.11 -11.68 14.53
N THR A 420 36.06 -11.46 15.83
CA THR A 420 36.96 -10.50 16.49
C THR A 420 38.17 -11.27 17.04
N PRO A 421 39.29 -10.61 17.38
CA PRO A 421 40.44 -11.27 17.99
C PRO A 421 40.12 -12.02 19.29
N GLU A 422 38.99 -11.68 19.93
CA GLU A 422 38.65 -12.10 21.30
C GLU A 422 37.34 -12.92 21.40
N TYR A 423 36.44 -12.91 20.39
CA TYR A 423 35.11 -13.55 20.47
C TYR A 423 34.65 -14.25 19.17
N LYS A 424 33.71 -15.20 19.31
CA LYS A 424 33.06 -15.92 18.20
C LYS A 424 31.56 -15.59 18.13
N ASN A 425 31.26 -14.36 17.70
CA ASN A 425 29.96 -13.86 17.22
C ASN A 425 29.39 -14.70 16.07
N TYR A 426 28.15 -15.18 16.11
CA TYR A 426 27.48 -15.74 14.92
C TYR A 426 26.31 -14.87 14.48
N ILE A 427 26.30 -14.46 13.21
CA ILE A 427 25.11 -13.91 12.58
C ILE A 427 24.42 -15.06 11.82
N GLU A 428 23.23 -15.44 12.29
CA GLU A 428 22.35 -16.39 11.62
C GLU A 428 21.36 -15.61 10.75
N PHE A 429 21.59 -15.59 9.45
CA PHE A 429 20.58 -15.17 8.50
C PHE A 429 19.54 -16.28 8.36
N ASN A 430 18.28 -15.92 8.53
CA ASN A 430 17.18 -16.87 8.50
C ASN A 430 16.03 -16.37 7.63
N VAL A 431 15.61 -17.19 6.69
CA VAL A 431 14.34 -17.03 5.98
C VAL A 431 13.30 -17.96 6.62
N PRO A 432 12.17 -17.42 7.10
CA PRO A 432 11.13 -18.22 7.75
C PRO A 432 10.61 -19.31 6.83
N ARG A 433 10.35 -20.49 7.37
CA ARG A 433 9.79 -21.61 6.60
C ARG A 433 8.37 -21.31 6.12
N ILE A 434 8.04 -21.74 4.90
CA ILE A 434 6.66 -21.84 4.40
C ILE A 434 6.12 -23.25 4.64
N TYR A 435 4.86 -23.33 5.06
CA TYR A 435 4.09 -24.56 5.15
C TYR A 435 3.20 -24.65 3.91
N GLU A 436 3.40 -25.70 3.13
CA GLU A 436 2.78 -25.84 1.81
C GLU A 436 1.32 -26.29 1.90
N SER A 437 0.49 -25.66 1.06
CA SER A 437 -0.88 -26.08 0.81
C SER A 437 -0.91 -27.32 -0.09
N THR A 438 -1.99 -28.08 -0.02
CA THR A 438 -2.26 -29.22 -0.90
C THR A 438 -3.27 -28.77 -1.95
N GLY A 439 -2.78 -28.17 -3.03
CA GLY A 439 -3.59 -27.63 -4.13
C GLY A 439 -3.47 -26.12 -4.28
N GLU A 440 -4.41 -25.52 -5.01
CA GLU A 440 -4.51 -24.07 -5.17
C GLU A 440 -4.93 -23.43 -3.84
N SER A 441 -4.16 -22.46 -3.37
CA SER A 441 -4.42 -21.76 -2.12
C SER A 441 -4.21 -20.27 -2.27
N ASN A 442 -5.08 -19.51 -1.60
CA ASN A 442 -4.99 -18.07 -1.45
C ASN A 442 -4.30 -17.67 -0.13
N LEU A 443 -3.64 -18.62 0.53
CA LEU A 443 -2.97 -18.43 1.81
C LEU A 443 -1.47 -18.71 1.69
N MET A 444 -0.70 -17.91 2.42
CA MET A 444 0.71 -18.11 2.64
C MET A 444 0.88 -18.33 4.13
N VAL A 445 1.15 -19.58 4.51
CA VAL A 445 1.35 -19.97 5.89
C VAL A 445 2.84 -20.05 6.16
N GLN A 446 3.32 -19.11 6.97
CA GLN A 446 4.73 -18.92 7.25
C GLN A 446 4.99 -19.15 8.74
N GLU A 447 6.14 -19.74 9.06
CA GLU A 447 6.70 -19.75 10.41
C GLU A 447 6.64 -18.34 11.04
N MET A 448 6.08 -18.27 12.25
CA MET A 448 6.10 -17.06 13.04
C MET A 448 7.48 -16.89 13.67
N VAL A 449 8.18 -15.83 13.30
CA VAL A 449 9.49 -15.51 13.86
C VAL A 449 9.40 -14.74 15.17
N ILE A 450 10.42 -14.89 16.00
CA ILE A 450 10.59 -14.15 17.25
C ILE A 450 11.63 -13.06 17.01
N GLY A 451 11.40 -11.86 17.52
CA GLY A 451 12.33 -10.74 17.42
C GLY A 451 11.64 -9.38 17.46
N LYS A 452 12.42 -8.31 17.36
CA LYS A 452 11.92 -6.93 17.16
C LYS A 452 12.41 -6.40 15.82
N LYS A 453 11.80 -5.31 15.34
CA LYS A 453 12.33 -4.59 14.17
C LYS A 453 13.80 -4.23 14.42
N LEU A 454 14.63 -4.30 13.39
CA LEU A 454 16.08 -4.08 13.48
C LEU A 454 16.45 -2.87 14.37
N ASP A 455 15.94 -1.67 14.07
CA ASP A 455 16.27 -0.47 14.85
C ASP A 455 15.83 -0.54 16.30
N LYS A 456 14.70 -1.19 16.57
CA LYS A 456 14.19 -1.35 17.94
C LYS A 456 15.03 -2.34 18.74
N GLU A 457 15.53 -3.40 18.11
CA GLU A 457 16.40 -4.37 18.77
C GLU A 457 17.77 -3.77 19.02
N VAL A 458 18.40 -3.17 17.99
CA VAL A 458 19.72 -2.52 18.10
C VAL A 458 19.71 -1.44 19.18
N ALA A 459 18.63 -0.64 19.29
CA ALA A 459 18.55 0.43 20.29
C ALA A 459 18.72 -0.06 21.73
N LEU A 460 18.39 -1.32 22.03
CA LEU A 460 18.57 -1.92 23.37
C LEU A 460 20.04 -2.14 23.72
N TYR A 461 20.90 -2.22 22.70
CA TYR A 461 22.33 -2.51 22.85
C TYR A 461 23.20 -1.31 22.45
N LYS A 462 22.62 -0.12 22.23
CA LYS A 462 23.35 1.06 21.73
C LYS A 462 24.57 1.43 22.58
N GLU A 463 24.46 1.30 23.90
CA GLU A 463 25.54 1.64 24.85
C GLU A 463 26.66 0.59 24.90
N VAL A 464 26.35 -0.67 24.58
CA VAL A 464 27.29 -1.81 24.71
C VAL A 464 27.81 -2.34 23.37
N ALA A 465 27.14 -1.96 22.28
CA ALA A 465 27.34 -2.47 20.93
C ALA A 465 26.93 -1.41 19.88
N PRO A 466 27.53 -0.20 19.90
CA PRO A 466 27.12 0.90 19.02
C PRO A 466 27.24 0.57 17.52
N GLU A 467 28.18 -0.30 17.15
CA GLU A 467 28.42 -0.73 15.76
C GLU A 467 27.57 -1.94 15.32
N MET A 468 26.70 -2.48 16.20
CA MET A 468 25.86 -3.65 15.93
C MET A 468 25.08 -3.53 14.61
N LYS A 469 24.37 -2.41 14.42
CA LYS A 469 23.55 -2.18 13.23
C LYS A 469 24.39 -2.24 11.97
N LYS A 470 25.52 -1.54 11.98
CA LYS A 470 26.47 -1.50 10.87
C LYS A 470 26.99 -2.90 10.54
N ALA A 471 27.48 -3.64 11.53
CA ALA A 471 28.02 -4.97 11.32
C ALA A 471 26.97 -5.95 10.77
N VAL A 472 25.73 -5.93 11.28
CA VAL A 472 24.63 -6.76 10.78
C VAL A 472 24.28 -6.40 9.33
N ILE A 473 24.13 -5.10 9.04
CA ILE A 473 23.78 -4.61 7.69
C ILE A 473 24.91 -4.87 6.69
N GLU A 474 26.18 -4.69 7.06
CA GLU A 474 27.31 -4.99 6.18
C GLU A 474 27.39 -6.48 5.83
N ASN A 475 27.17 -7.39 6.80
CA ASN A 475 27.16 -8.82 6.53
C ASN A 475 25.94 -9.24 5.69
N MET A 476 24.77 -8.64 5.93
CA MET A 476 23.57 -8.84 5.11
C MET A 476 23.81 -8.39 3.66
N ALA A 477 24.38 -7.20 3.47
CA ALA A 477 24.67 -6.66 2.15
C ALA A 477 25.73 -7.49 1.40
N LYS A 478 26.74 -8.01 2.11
CA LYS A 478 27.72 -8.96 1.55
C LYS A 478 27.06 -10.28 1.12
N LEU A 479 26.19 -10.85 1.97
CA LEU A 479 25.43 -12.06 1.63
C LEU A 479 24.59 -11.84 0.36
N TRP A 480 23.84 -10.74 0.33
CA TRP A 480 22.99 -10.37 -0.80
C TRP A 480 23.81 -10.16 -2.07
N ALA A 481 24.81 -9.26 -2.05
CA ALA A 481 25.61 -8.93 -3.22
C ALA A 481 26.36 -10.16 -3.78
N ASN A 482 26.83 -11.04 -2.90
CA ASN A 482 27.47 -12.29 -3.30
C ASN A 482 26.50 -13.23 -4.02
N GLU A 483 25.31 -13.47 -3.47
CA GLU A 483 24.32 -14.33 -4.12
C GLU A 483 23.88 -13.78 -5.49
N VAL A 484 23.69 -12.46 -5.58
CA VAL A 484 23.30 -11.80 -6.83
C VAL A 484 24.36 -11.94 -7.92
N MET A 485 25.62 -11.65 -7.62
CA MET A 485 26.65 -11.50 -8.66
C MET A 485 27.41 -12.79 -8.94
N PHE A 486 27.68 -13.56 -7.89
CA PHE A 486 28.57 -14.72 -7.93
C PHE A 486 27.88 -16.03 -7.53
N GLY A 487 26.73 -15.96 -6.87
CA GLY A 487 25.86 -17.10 -6.58
C GLY A 487 24.86 -17.40 -7.70
N GLY A 488 23.67 -17.87 -7.31
CA GLY A 488 22.63 -18.28 -8.24
C GLY A 488 21.85 -17.14 -8.88
N GLY A 489 22.22 -15.88 -8.65
CA GLY A 489 21.53 -14.72 -9.23
C GLY A 489 20.27 -14.33 -8.50
N PHE A 490 19.99 -14.92 -7.34
CA PHE A 490 18.80 -14.59 -6.56
C PHE A 490 18.98 -13.25 -5.83
N TYR A 491 18.04 -12.33 -6.05
CA TYR A 491 18.01 -11.02 -5.41
C TYR A 491 16.65 -10.75 -4.76
N HIS A 492 16.71 -10.13 -3.58
CA HIS A 492 15.58 -9.48 -2.94
C HIS A 492 15.61 -7.99 -3.27
N SER A 493 14.54 -7.43 -3.87
CA SER A 493 14.55 -6.04 -4.35
C SER A 493 13.99 -5.01 -3.38
N ASP A 494 13.39 -5.44 -2.27
CA ASP A 494 12.85 -4.55 -1.23
C ASP A 494 13.40 -4.82 0.19
N LEU A 495 14.72 -4.83 0.36
CA LEU A 495 15.36 -5.12 1.66
C LEU A 495 15.33 -3.94 2.64
N HIS A 496 14.24 -3.19 2.80
CA HIS A 496 14.23 -2.07 3.75
C HIS A 496 14.16 -2.54 5.22
N GLN A 497 14.42 -1.63 6.17
CA GLN A 497 14.47 -1.94 7.61
C GLN A 497 13.20 -2.60 8.19
N GLY A 498 12.06 -2.47 7.51
CA GLY A 498 10.79 -3.07 7.92
C GLY A 498 10.69 -4.57 7.63
N ASN A 499 11.52 -5.08 6.72
CA ASN A 499 11.57 -6.48 6.32
C ASN A 499 12.61 -7.29 7.10
N PHE A 500 13.14 -6.71 8.18
CA PHE A 500 14.01 -7.41 9.11
C PHE A 500 13.41 -7.49 10.51
N MET A 501 13.43 -8.70 11.06
CA MET A 501 13.25 -8.92 12.50
C MET A 501 14.54 -9.50 13.08
N MET A 502 15.04 -8.89 14.13
CA MET A 502 16.27 -9.30 14.80
C MET A 502 15.93 -9.86 16.17
N HIS A 503 16.58 -10.96 16.52
CA HIS A 503 16.52 -11.56 17.83
C HIS A 503 17.93 -11.93 18.26
N VAL A 504 18.33 -11.42 19.41
CA VAL A 504 19.68 -11.61 19.91
C VAL A 504 19.65 -12.60 21.08
N THR A 505 20.39 -13.70 20.94
CA THR A 505 20.46 -14.80 21.92
C THR A 505 21.88 -15.32 22.01
N ASP A 506 22.52 -15.31 23.17
CA ASP A 506 23.91 -15.76 23.35
C ASP A 506 24.24 -17.14 22.75
N PRO A 507 25.22 -17.31 21.81
CA PRO A 507 26.15 -16.36 21.12
C PRO A 507 25.74 -15.94 19.69
N LYS A 508 24.45 -15.89 19.41
CA LYS A 508 23.83 -15.78 18.09
C LYS A 508 23.00 -14.50 17.95
N ILE A 509 23.23 -13.80 16.85
CA ILE A 509 22.34 -12.77 16.33
C ILE A 509 21.55 -13.42 15.21
N ARG A 510 20.25 -13.62 15.41
CA ARG A 510 19.38 -14.09 14.33
C ARG A 510 18.76 -12.89 13.62
N LEU A 511 19.05 -12.75 12.34
CA LEU A 511 18.41 -11.79 11.46
C LEU A 511 17.42 -12.52 10.55
N HIS A 512 16.14 -12.37 10.84
CA HIS A 512 15.06 -12.86 10.01
C HIS A 512 14.84 -11.90 8.84
N ILE A 513 14.98 -12.42 7.61
CA ILE A 513 14.67 -11.70 6.37
C ILE A 513 13.23 -12.06 5.97
N LEU A 514 12.38 -11.07 5.80
CA LEU A 514 10.94 -11.21 5.56
C LEU A 514 10.54 -10.56 4.23
N ASP A 515 9.30 -10.84 3.81
CA ASP A 515 8.64 -10.28 2.61
C ASP A 515 9.39 -10.44 1.27
N PHE A 516 9.28 -11.63 0.69
CA PHE A 516 9.82 -11.93 -0.63
C PHE A 516 8.82 -11.64 -1.76
N GLY A 517 7.88 -10.72 -1.55
CA GLY A 517 6.95 -10.28 -2.59
C GLY A 517 7.65 -9.67 -3.79
N MET A 518 8.82 -9.06 -3.54
CA MET A 518 9.64 -8.41 -4.55
C MET A 518 11.05 -9.00 -4.62
N GLY A 519 11.38 -9.56 -5.77
CA GLY A 519 12.68 -10.15 -6.05
C GLY A 519 12.61 -11.08 -7.24
N GLY A 520 13.72 -11.72 -7.54
CA GLY A 520 13.79 -12.63 -8.68
C GLY A 520 15.14 -13.31 -8.80
N VAL A 521 15.34 -13.92 -9.96
CA VAL A 521 16.60 -14.55 -10.33
C VAL A 521 17.05 -13.91 -11.63
N ILE A 522 18.24 -13.32 -11.64
CA ILE A 522 18.87 -12.86 -12.87
C ILE A 522 19.62 -14.02 -13.53
N SER A 523 19.59 -14.07 -14.87
CA SER A 523 20.35 -15.07 -15.62
C SER A 523 21.85 -14.84 -15.49
N GLU A 524 22.67 -15.85 -15.76
CA GLU A 524 24.12 -15.69 -15.77
C GLU A 524 24.58 -14.62 -16.78
N SER A 525 23.88 -14.50 -17.92
CA SER A 525 24.15 -13.44 -18.91
C SER A 525 23.88 -12.06 -18.32
N MET A 526 22.77 -11.89 -17.60
CA MET A 526 22.45 -10.63 -16.93
C MET A 526 23.45 -10.34 -15.80
N GLN A 527 23.86 -11.33 -15.01
CA GLN A 527 24.95 -11.18 -14.01
C GLN A 527 26.22 -10.62 -14.66
N ARG A 528 26.62 -11.17 -15.82
CA ARG A 528 27.78 -10.68 -16.59
C ARG A 528 27.61 -9.22 -16.98
N GLN A 529 26.49 -8.86 -17.60
CA GLN A 529 26.27 -7.47 -18.01
C GLN A 529 26.22 -6.50 -16.82
N VAL A 530 25.68 -6.91 -15.67
CA VAL A 530 25.69 -6.08 -14.45
C VAL A 530 27.12 -5.84 -13.97
N MET A 531 27.98 -6.88 -13.99
CA MET A 531 29.39 -6.73 -13.63
C MET A 531 30.16 -5.87 -14.65
N VAL A 532 29.89 -6.02 -15.95
CA VAL A 532 30.48 -5.19 -17.02
C VAL A 532 30.05 -3.74 -16.86
N LEU A 533 28.79 -3.51 -16.51
CA LEU A 533 28.28 -2.17 -16.21
C LEU A 533 28.96 -1.58 -14.98
N GLY A 534 29.12 -2.35 -13.90
CA GLY A 534 29.88 -1.94 -12.72
C GLY A 534 31.34 -1.58 -13.04
N ALA A 535 32.02 -2.40 -13.84
CA ALA A 535 33.37 -2.13 -14.31
C ALA A 535 33.44 -0.88 -15.21
N GLY A 536 32.51 -0.74 -16.14
CA GLY A 536 32.44 0.39 -17.07
C GLY A 536 32.19 1.72 -16.37
N THR A 537 31.27 1.73 -15.39
CA THR A 537 30.96 2.92 -14.57
C THR A 537 32.15 3.34 -13.72
N GLU A 538 32.88 2.37 -13.14
CA GLU A 538 34.09 2.65 -12.36
C GLU A 538 35.24 3.18 -13.22
N LEU A 539 35.48 2.56 -14.37
CA LEU A 539 36.55 2.94 -15.30
C LEU A 539 36.21 4.17 -16.14
N LEU A 540 34.99 4.71 -16.00
CA LEU A 540 34.43 5.72 -16.90
C LEU A 540 34.66 5.35 -18.38
N ASN A 541 34.37 4.10 -18.73
CA ASN A 541 34.55 3.57 -20.07
C ASN A 541 33.22 3.56 -20.84
N ALA A 542 33.10 4.45 -21.82
CA ALA A 542 31.86 4.62 -22.58
C ALA A 542 31.45 3.36 -23.36
N GLU A 543 32.41 2.62 -23.89
CA GLU A 543 32.13 1.41 -24.68
C GLU A 543 31.55 0.30 -23.77
N LEU A 544 32.14 0.09 -22.59
CA LEU A 544 31.66 -0.93 -21.65
C LEU A 544 30.26 -0.60 -21.12
N ILE A 545 30.01 0.65 -20.73
CA ILE A 545 28.70 1.09 -20.24
C ILE A 545 27.64 0.95 -21.34
N ALA A 546 27.90 1.47 -22.55
CA ALA A 546 26.94 1.40 -23.65
C ALA A 546 26.66 -0.05 -24.07
N ARG A 547 27.69 -0.89 -24.13
CA ARG A 547 27.53 -2.31 -24.45
C ARG A 547 26.70 -3.04 -23.39
N ALA A 548 26.98 -2.81 -22.11
CA ALA A 548 26.25 -3.48 -21.03
C ALA A 548 24.76 -3.11 -21.07
N PHE A 549 24.43 -1.82 -21.18
CA PHE A 549 23.03 -1.40 -21.32
C PHE A 549 22.38 -1.95 -22.59
N TRP A 550 23.08 -1.96 -23.72
CA TRP A 550 22.58 -2.53 -24.96
C TRP A 550 22.27 -4.02 -24.84
N ASN A 551 23.15 -4.78 -24.20
CA ASN A 551 22.98 -6.22 -23.99
C ASN A 551 21.92 -6.56 -22.94
N LEU A 552 21.73 -5.71 -21.93
CA LEU A 552 20.65 -5.81 -20.96
C LEU A 552 19.29 -5.50 -21.58
N SER A 553 19.25 -4.62 -22.57
CA SER A 553 18.00 -4.05 -23.10
C SER A 553 17.19 -4.98 -24.00
N ASP A 554 15.89 -4.71 -24.07
CA ASP A 554 15.02 -5.20 -25.14
C ASP A 554 15.25 -4.38 -26.42
N LYS A 555 16.11 -4.91 -27.29
CA LYS A 555 16.56 -4.29 -28.54
C LYS A 555 15.40 -3.89 -29.46
N ASN A 556 14.27 -4.58 -29.39
CA ASN A 556 13.12 -4.31 -30.26
C ASN A 556 12.30 -3.10 -29.77
N ARG A 557 12.45 -2.71 -28.51
CA ARG A 557 11.71 -1.61 -27.90
C ARG A 557 12.55 -0.35 -27.70
N ASN A 558 13.87 -0.44 -27.92
CA ASN A 558 14.77 0.70 -27.83
C ASN A 558 14.44 1.74 -28.91
N THR A 559 14.53 3.03 -28.54
CA THR A 559 14.37 4.14 -29.50
C THR A 559 15.69 4.69 -30.04
N VAL A 560 16.81 4.14 -29.55
CA VAL A 560 18.18 4.45 -30.00
C VAL A 560 18.89 3.16 -30.36
N ASN A 561 19.86 3.23 -31.28
CA ASN A 561 20.76 2.12 -31.58
C ASN A 561 22.03 2.16 -30.70
N GLN A 562 22.83 1.09 -30.77
CA GLN A 562 24.04 0.94 -29.95
C GLN A 562 25.06 2.08 -30.15
N THR A 563 25.25 2.54 -31.39
CA THR A 563 26.20 3.62 -31.72
C THR A 563 25.76 4.96 -31.14
N GLN A 564 24.46 5.25 -31.21
CA GLN A 564 23.86 6.43 -30.61
C GLN A 564 24.02 6.39 -29.08
N LEU A 565 23.70 5.25 -28.45
CA LEU A 565 23.90 5.07 -27.01
C LEU A 565 25.37 5.29 -26.61
N GLN A 566 26.32 4.73 -27.35
CA GLN A 566 27.75 4.92 -27.08
C GLN A 566 28.15 6.40 -27.15
N SER A 567 27.60 7.15 -28.11
CA SER A 567 27.87 8.58 -28.28
C SER A 567 27.31 9.39 -27.10
N LEU A 568 26.09 9.09 -26.66
CA LEU A 568 25.43 9.71 -25.50
C LEU A 568 26.19 9.44 -24.20
N VAL A 569 26.60 8.18 -23.98
CA VAL A 569 27.41 7.80 -22.82
C VAL A 569 28.75 8.52 -22.85
N ALA A 570 29.42 8.58 -24.00
CA ALA A 570 30.70 9.28 -24.13
C ALA A 570 30.58 10.78 -23.84
N GLU A 571 29.49 11.42 -24.26
CA GLU A 571 29.20 12.81 -23.91
C GLU A 571 29.02 13.00 -22.42
N ARG A 572 28.23 12.13 -21.78
CA ARG A 572 28.04 12.18 -20.33
C ARG A 572 29.36 12.03 -19.58
N ILE A 573 30.22 11.11 -19.99
CA ILE A 573 31.56 10.94 -19.39
C ILE A 573 32.42 12.19 -19.56
N ARG A 574 32.36 12.89 -20.71
CA ARG A 574 33.04 14.19 -20.87
C ARG A 574 32.55 15.22 -19.86
N ARG A 575 31.24 15.28 -19.59
CA ARG A 575 30.66 16.17 -18.56
C ARG A 575 31.08 15.79 -17.14
N ILE A 576 31.22 14.49 -16.86
CA ILE A 576 31.76 14.00 -15.58
C ILE A 576 33.22 14.45 -15.42
N HIS A 577 34.05 14.24 -16.43
CA HIS A 577 35.45 14.69 -16.40
C HIS A 577 35.60 16.21 -16.30
N SER A 578 34.68 16.99 -16.88
CA SER A 578 34.70 18.45 -16.76
C SER A 578 34.12 18.97 -15.45
N GLY A 579 33.65 18.08 -14.56
CA GLY A 579 32.99 18.46 -13.30
C GLY A 579 31.59 19.06 -13.46
N ALA A 580 31.03 19.06 -14.67
CA ALA A 580 29.67 19.54 -14.94
C ALA A 580 28.60 18.55 -14.43
N GLU A 581 28.99 17.30 -14.20
CA GLU A 581 28.13 16.26 -13.64
C GLU A 581 28.91 15.45 -12.60
N VAL A 582 28.38 15.29 -11.40
CA VAL A 582 29.14 14.71 -10.26
C VAL A 582 28.64 13.30 -9.91
N ASN A 583 27.41 12.93 -10.27
CA ASN A 583 26.83 11.66 -9.86
C ASN A 583 27.16 10.53 -10.84
N THR A 584 27.97 9.58 -10.40
CA THR A 584 28.41 8.41 -11.19
C THR A 584 27.77 7.11 -10.72
N SER A 585 26.75 7.17 -9.85
CA SER A 585 26.11 5.96 -9.31
C SER A 585 25.36 5.17 -10.40
N LEU A 586 25.24 3.86 -10.17
CA LEU A 586 24.55 2.93 -11.07
C LEU A 586 23.09 3.33 -11.33
N GLU A 587 22.41 3.88 -10.32
CA GLU A 587 21.04 4.37 -10.44
C GLU A 587 20.94 5.51 -11.46
N HIS A 588 21.87 6.47 -11.40
CA HIS A 588 21.88 7.60 -12.31
C HIS A 588 22.26 7.19 -13.74
N TRP A 589 23.10 6.17 -13.89
CA TRP A 589 23.38 5.55 -15.19
C TRP A 589 22.17 4.84 -15.76
N THR A 590 21.43 4.10 -14.92
CA THR A 590 20.21 3.39 -15.31
C THR A 590 19.11 4.36 -15.74
N ALA A 591 18.85 5.41 -14.96
CA ALA A 591 17.90 6.47 -15.29
C ALA A 591 18.25 7.13 -16.62
N PHE A 592 19.51 7.54 -16.79
CA PHE A 592 19.98 8.12 -18.06
C PHE A 592 19.79 7.21 -19.26
N ALA A 593 20.10 5.92 -19.13
CA ALA A 593 19.89 4.97 -20.23
C ALA A 593 18.40 4.91 -20.61
N MET A 594 17.50 4.83 -19.62
CA MET A 594 16.06 4.80 -19.83
C MET A 594 15.52 6.09 -20.45
N ASP A 595 15.95 7.24 -19.95
CA ASP A 595 15.58 8.58 -20.46
C ASP A 595 16.03 8.78 -21.90
N ASN A 596 17.16 8.17 -22.28
CA ASN A 596 17.71 8.19 -23.63
C ASN A 596 17.24 7.02 -24.50
N GLY A 597 16.15 6.35 -24.13
CA GLY A 597 15.45 5.43 -25.01
C GLY A 597 15.85 3.96 -24.92
N ILE A 598 16.62 3.57 -23.89
CA ILE A 598 16.91 2.16 -23.61
C ILE A 598 15.78 1.55 -22.78
N LYS A 599 15.24 0.43 -23.24
CA LYS A 599 14.20 -0.34 -22.56
C LYS A 599 14.82 -1.51 -21.83
N LEU A 600 14.86 -1.43 -20.50
CA LEU A 600 15.47 -2.43 -19.65
C LEU A 600 14.41 -3.44 -19.15
N PRO A 601 14.78 -4.72 -19.00
CA PRO A 601 13.89 -5.75 -18.47
C PRO A 601 13.58 -5.48 -16.99
N TYR A 602 12.39 -5.92 -16.56
CA TYR A 602 11.92 -5.72 -15.19
C TYR A 602 12.90 -6.27 -14.17
N GLU A 603 13.53 -7.42 -14.43
CA GLU A 603 14.46 -8.06 -13.52
C GLU A 603 15.68 -7.17 -13.23
N PHE A 604 16.20 -6.46 -14.24
CA PHE A 604 17.30 -5.53 -14.04
C PHE A 604 16.87 -4.28 -13.27
N VAL A 605 15.70 -3.72 -13.60
CA VAL A 605 15.15 -2.54 -12.90
C VAL A 605 14.87 -2.87 -11.42
N SER A 606 14.27 -4.04 -11.17
CA SER A 606 14.00 -4.56 -9.83
C SER A 606 15.29 -4.83 -9.06
N LEU A 607 16.32 -5.41 -9.70
CA LEU A 607 17.63 -5.56 -9.09
C LEU A 607 18.26 -4.20 -8.74
N ASN A 608 18.23 -3.23 -9.66
CA ASN A 608 18.78 -1.91 -9.43
C ASN A 608 18.11 -1.21 -8.25
N ARG A 609 16.79 -1.37 -8.08
CA ARG A 609 16.07 -0.94 -6.86
C ARG A 609 16.64 -1.59 -5.60
N GLY A 610 16.88 -2.91 -5.64
CA GLY A 610 17.54 -3.63 -4.54
C GLY A 610 18.91 -3.04 -4.20
N ILE A 611 19.73 -2.72 -5.20
CA ILE A 611 21.04 -2.07 -5.01
C ILE A 611 20.89 -0.70 -4.31
N VAL A 612 19.93 0.11 -4.75
CA VAL A 612 19.66 1.44 -4.15
C VAL A 612 19.24 1.30 -2.69
N ILE A 613 18.32 0.38 -2.38
CA ILE A 613 17.83 0.17 -1.01
C ILE A 613 18.95 -0.36 -0.10
N VAL A 614 19.74 -1.33 -0.57
CA VAL A 614 20.87 -1.88 0.21
C VAL A 614 21.95 -0.82 0.46
N ASN A 615 22.29 0.00 -0.55
CA ASN A 615 23.21 1.12 -0.37
C ASN A 615 22.68 2.14 0.64
N LYS A 616 21.37 2.45 0.60
CA LYS A 616 20.73 3.34 1.58
C LYS A 616 20.83 2.77 2.99
N LEU A 617 20.54 1.50 3.21
CA LEU A 617 20.70 0.86 4.52
C LEU A 617 22.14 0.93 5.04
N LEU A 618 23.12 0.71 4.16
CA LEU A 618 24.53 0.82 4.50
C LEU A 618 24.87 2.24 4.96
N ALA A 619 24.42 3.25 4.22
CA ALA A 619 24.60 4.65 4.58
C ALA A 619 23.89 5.01 5.90
N ASP A 620 22.62 4.60 6.07
CA ASP A 620 21.82 4.83 7.28
C ASP A 620 22.40 4.12 8.51
N ALA A 621 23.19 3.06 8.31
CA ALA A 621 23.93 2.37 9.36
C ALA A 621 25.33 2.95 9.62
N GLY A 622 25.75 4.01 8.90
CA GLY A 622 27.07 4.63 9.03
C GLY A 622 28.20 3.83 8.36
N SER A 623 27.89 2.89 7.46
CA SER A 623 28.89 2.17 6.68
C SER A 623 29.42 3.05 5.53
N LYS A 624 30.71 2.89 5.23
CA LYS A 624 31.34 3.44 4.01
C LYS A 624 31.25 2.47 2.83
N LEU A 625 30.77 1.25 3.06
CA LEU A 625 30.63 0.25 2.01
C LEU A 625 29.44 0.58 1.13
N THR A 626 29.58 0.25 -0.14
CA THR A 626 28.49 0.20 -1.11
C THR A 626 28.45 -1.20 -1.70
N VAL A 627 27.33 -1.59 -2.31
CA VAL A 627 27.25 -2.83 -3.11
C VAL A 627 28.39 -2.83 -4.14
N THR A 628 28.66 -1.70 -4.78
CA THR A 628 29.76 -1.56 -5.75
C THR A 628 31.12 -1.83 -5.15
N SER A 629 31.44 -1.27 -3.98
CA SER A 629 32.73 -1.53 -3.32
C SER A 629 32.84 -2.97 -2.83
N MET A 630 31.74 -3.59 -2.37
CA MET A 630 31.73 -5.01 -1.99
C MET A 630 31.97 -5.92 -3.20
N MET A 631 31.35 -5.61 -4.34
CA MET A 631 31.57 -6.33 -5.60
C MET A 631 33.04 -6.26 -6.02
N LYS A 632 33.68 -5.09 -5.92
CA LYS A 632 35.12 -4.93 -6.20
C LYS A 632 35.97 -5.80 -5.27
N SER A 633 35.76 -5.69 -3.96
CA SER A 633 36.49 -6.49 -2.97
C SER A 633 36.35 -8.00 -3.21
N TYR A 634 35.13 -8.46 -3.53
CA TYR A 634 34.88 -9.86 -3.83
C TYR A 634 35.54 -10.30 -5.14
N ALA A 635 35.48 -9.44 -6.17
CA ALA A 635 36.11 -9.69 -7.46
C ALA A 635 37.63 -9.85 -7.34
N VAL A 636 38.27 -9.00 -6.53
CA VAL A 636 39.70 -9.09 -6.22
C VAL A 636 40.04 -10.37 -5.44
N ALA A 637 39.17 -10.80 -4.53
CA ALA A 637 39.37 -12.04 -3.77
C ALA A 637 39.18 -13.31 -4.61
N HIS A 638 38.43 -13.25 -5.72
CA HIS A 638 38.09 -14.40 -6.57
C HIS A 638 38.40 -14.14 -8.05
N PRO A 639 39.67 -13.84 -8.42
CA PRO A 639 40.02 -13.37 -9.75
C PRO A 639 39.73 -14.39 -10.86
N ALA A 640 39.81 -15.70 -10.55
CA ALA A 640 39.48 -16.75 -11.51
C ALA A 640 37.98 -16.76 -11.90
N MET A 641 37.08 -16.57 -10.93
CA MET A 641 35.64 -16.49 -11.18
C MET A 641 35.29 -15.24 -11.99
N VAL A 642 35.90 -14.11 -11.65
CA VAL A 642 35.72 -12.85 -12.38
C VAL A 642 36.26 -12.98 -13.80
N TYR A 643 37.45 -13.55 -13.97
CA TYR A 643 38.04 -13.79 -15.28
C TYR A 643 37.14 -14.68 -16.15
N GLN A 644 36.62 -15.77 -15.58
CA GLN A 644 35.69 -16.67 -16.26
C GLN A 644 34.40 -15.96 -16.68
N LYS A 645 33.84 -15.10 -15.81
CA LYS A 645 32.59 -14.38 -16.11
C LYS A 645 32.77 -13.15 -17.01
N LEU A 646 33.89 -12.43 -16.92
CA LEU A 646 34.08 -11.12 -17.59
C LEU A 646 34.99 -11.15 -18.81
N VAL A 647 36.00 -12.05 -18.87
CA VAL A 647 37.07 -11.97 -19.88
C VAL A 647 36.90 -13.00 -21.00
N VAL A 648 36.32 -14.17 -20.71
CA VAL A 648 36.20 -15.26 -21.71
C VAL A 648 35.15 -14.94 -22.78
N GLU A 649 34.11 -14.19 -22.46
CA GLU A 649 32.99 -13.91 -23.38
C GLU A 649 32.86 -12.43 -23.77
N GLU A 650 33.48 -11.52 -23.02
CA GLU A 650 33.32 -10.08 -23.21
C GLU A 650 34.66 -9.36 -23.25
N LYS A 651 34.81 -8.42 -24.20
CA LYS A 651 36.09 -7.72 -24.49
C LYS A 651 36.51 -6.73 -23.39
N ILE A 652 36.57 -7.12 -22.11
CA ILE A 652 37.33 -6.38 -21.09
C ILE A 652 38.79 -6.83 -21.22
N SER A 653 39.69 -5.88 -21.50
CA SER A 653 41.10 -6.21 -21.65
C SER A 653 41.69 -6.69 -20.32
N ARG A 654 42.68 -7.60 -20.37
CA ARG A 654 43.43 -8.02 -19.17
C ARG A 654 44.05 -6.82 -18.44
N ALA A 655 44.44 -5.77 -19.16
CA ALA A 655 44.98 -4.55 -18.60
C ALA A 655 43.94 -3.75 -17.80
N ASP A 656 42.70 -3.66 -18.27
CA ASP A 656 41.62 -2.97 -17.57
C ASP A 656 41.14 -3.77 -16.35
N LEU A 657 41.14 -5.11 -16.45
CA LEU A 657 40.91 -5.98 -15.29
C LEU A 657 42.00 -5.79 -14.21
N ILE A 658 43.26 -5.68 -14.62
CA ILE A 658 44.36 -5.38 -13.71
C ILE A 658 44.18 -4.00 -13.10
N LYS A 659 43.82 -2.96 -13.88
CA LYS A 659 43.55 -1.61 -13.35
C LYS A 659 42.44 -1.61 -12.29
N LEU A 660 41.37 -2.37 -12.51
CA LEU A 660 40.28 -2.52 -11.52
C LEU A 660 40.77 -3.13 -10.20
N GLY A 661 41.75 -4.03 -10.24
CA GLY A 661 42.26 -4.71 -9.05
C GLY A 661 43.53 -4.12 -8.43
N TRP A 662 44.27 -3.23 -9.09
CA TRP A 662 45.65 -2.88 -8.70
C TRP A 662 45.76 -1.95 -7.48
N SER A 663 44.75 -1.12 -7.20
CA SER A 663 44.73 -0.26 -6.00
C SER A 663 44.34 -1.02 -4.73
N GLU A 664 43.38 -1.96 -4.83
CA GLU A 664 42.93 -2.81 -3.72
C GLU A 664 43.84 -4.04 -3.49
N MET A 665 44.46 -4.62 -4.53
CA MET A 665 45.48 -5.66 -4.34
C MET A 665 46.71 -5.13 -3.59
N LYS A 666 47.09 -3.86 -3.80
CA LYS A 666 48.19 -3.24 -3.06
C LYS A 666 47.91 -3.12 -1.57
N SER A 667 46.67 -2.86 -1.14
CA SER A 667 46.34 -2.79 0.29
C SER A 667 46.31 -4.18 0.93
N VAL A 668 45.76 -5.19 0.23
CA VAL A 668 45.72 -6.60 0.70
C VAL A 668 47.12 -7.22 0.78
N ILE A 669 48.03 -6.87 -0.12
CA ILE A 669 49.41 -7.39 -0.12
C ILE A 669 50.31 -6.61 0.86
N PHE A 670 50.02 -5.33 1.16
CA PHE A 670 50.99 -4.43 1.86
C PHE A 670 50.51 -3.63 3.10
N GLY A 671 49.35 -3.84 3.73
CA GLY A 671 49.09 -3.27 5.09
C GLY A 671 47.70 -3.53 5.70
N ALA A 672 47.45 -3.49 7.01
CA ALA A 672 48.25 -3.36 8.25
C ALA A 672 47.43 -3.95 9.43
N LYS A 673 48.09 -4.40 10.51
CA LYS A 673 47.46 -4.91 11.75
C LYS A 673 47.09 -3.76 12.69
N GLU A 674 45.83 -3.63 13.09
CA GLU A 674 45.42 -2.75 14.20
C GLU A 674 45.32 -3.50 15.54
N LYS A 675 45.75 -2.85 16.62
CA LYS A 675 45.64 -3.29 18.02
C LYS A 675 44.42 -2.62 18.67
N VAL A 676 43.64 -3.39 19.42
CA VAL A 676 42.52 -2.90 20.23
C VAL A 676 42.90 -2.94 21.72
N VAL A 677 42.44 -1.95 22.48
CA VAL A 677 42.62 -1.80 23.94
C VAL A 677 41.29 -2.09 24.65
N ALA A 678 41.32 -2.83 25.75
CA ALA A 678 40.14 -3.33 26.48
C ALA A 678 39.73 -2.45 27.69
N PRO A 679 38.42 -2.38 28.04
CA PRO A 679 37.96 -1.91 29.34
C PRO A 679 37.36 -3.03 30.23
N ALA A 680 37.18 -2.72 31.53
CA ALA A 680 37.06 -3.68 32.65
C ALA A 680 35.63 -4.03 33.12
N ALA A 681 35.49 -5.33 33.44
CA ALA A 681 34.60 -6.13 34.32
C ALA A 681 33.17 -5.69 34.75
N GLY A 682 32.18 -6.44 34.21
CA GLY A 682 30.84 -6.74 34.77
C GLY A 682 29.94 -7.37 33.69
N ALA A 683 29.54 -8.66 33.79
CA ALA A 683 28.94 -9.41 32.67
C ALA A 683 27.51 -8.97 32.29
N LEU A 684 27.11 -9.02 30.99
CA LEU A 684 26.52 -10.22 30.37
C LEU A 684 26.74 -10.32 28.85
N ARG A 685 26.60 -11.53 28.28
CA ARG A 685 27.18 -12.00 27.00
C ARG A 685 26.12 -12.36 25.86
N CYS A 686 26.49 -13.01 24.75
CA CYS A 686 26.26 -12.84 23.29
C CYS A 686 27.38 -12.27 22.34
N GLU A 687 28.59 -11.88 22.74
CA GLU A 687 29.13 -11.85 24.08
C GLU A 687 29.57 -10.51 24.72
N ALA A 688 28.67 -9.57 24.98
CA ALA A 688 27.35 -9.57 24.41
C ALA A 688 27.42 -8.82 23.10
N ILE A 689 27.89 -9.40 22.03
CA ILE A 689 27.32 -9.28 20.69
C ILE A 689 28.21 -8.46 19.79
N PHE A 690 28.89 -7.40 20.28
CA PHE A 690 29.74 -6.62 19.37
C PHE A 690 31.08 -6.06 19.86
N LEU A 691 31.22 -5.42 21.04
CA LEU A 691 32.36 -4.51 21.32
C LEU A 691 32.65 -3.51 20.19
#